data_AF-A0A9W4TYL4-F1
#
_entry.id   AF-A0A9W4TYL4-F1
#
_cell.length_a   1.000
_cell.length_b   1.000
_cell.length_c   1.000
_cell.angle_alpha   90.00
_cell.angle_beta   90.00
_cell.angle_gamma   90.00
#
_symmetry.space_group_name_H-M   'P 1'
#
loop_
_entity.id
_entity.type
_entity.pdbx_description
1 polymer ?
#
loop_
_entity_poly.entity_id
_entity_poly.type
_entity_poly.pdbx_seq_one_letter_code
_entity_poly.pdbx_strand_id
1 'polypeptide(L)'
;MPIKSLESYLFERKLANTSSIEILENTTIGIDVDHYLNRIYTFKKEQYLSAIGGLPSSLKDYLINDLAVFKESNIKPIFVLNGLNINLQNVSYKTNELSTNEQHIENTWNKIIDSQKNSFGSPHHQFIESFRLFNDSLSVKNLYNDVISLFISLGVEYFITPYDSSFQLSYLYQNDIIDTIYGSTDLLLTKIDKFILGMEFQSKEFRFINKFKVLKELNLNERQFLDLSIIVGCNLQPNTFPIFPPLPKPNNLQPYPQISYFKIGLDIIYQYNQFNNNNQNSDLVGYIMSLNDSKLLDLYYKGLCAFKFIPILNKEGVVELYNNEMAKLGFKENIDFIESSEDGEGESEKVVKVPSDLHEIINQRLPPEIYFYQSIGLLPIDLLESITKGQLDVRPPLELGSNNSKFKTLITSKYYLNLLDYQYNLITQFLARYYQVKKIKVKFWFKDDFIELNNRIMPSISKRINNLFISTKTPEFALTSFFNNIPETFNSLEELKSNNDVVSTAFLRTLYLYDIIDEKSKFSKSSIGKILTKFSKENPRIPTKQFEHLILILFLLQSKQFSLFDSTPEFTNVSSIYKQGGGEISPKESNYIKLISRIFSLFKFNISPINYQGPISRNLLNFRSNLEFINKNLINTLECVLVDLIVLQEQNQMKTTYKSKDEWYQLILNLPFYQSLNNTLMGVIGEIYFEVACKYKKQGKEEKKEIVDLTNEYLLHQIFQIHQTTYNIDVFGKNSVKEEILKSDFKNCLNWWDYFIKFAKVVHEEDKGLINDEIMNDINATNDFLKQLT
;
A
#
# COMPACT_ATOMS: atom_id res chain seq x y z
N MET A 1 10.35 8.96 -12.39
CA MET A 1 9.81 10.30 -12.74
C MET A 1 9.05 10.16 -14.05
N PRO A 2 7.79 10.61 -14.12
CA PRO A 2 6.88 10.21 -15.20
C PRO A 2 7.21 10.97 -16.50
N ILE A 3 7.10 10.33 -17.67
CA ILE A 3 7.93 10.58 -18.87
C ILE A 3 9.41 10.24 -18.63
N LYS A 4 9.84 9.10 -19.19
CA LYS A 4 11.19 8.55 -18.98
C LYS A 4 12.28 9.52 -19.42
N SER A 5 13.22 9.80 -18.52
CA SER A 5 14.41 10.66 -18.72
C SER A 5 14.15 12.14 -19.05
N LEU A 6 12.90 12.60 -19.03
CA LEU A 6 12.57 14.01 -19.26
C LEU A 6 13.09 14.90 -18.14
N GLU A 7 12.88 14.52 -16.88
CA GLU A 7 13.28 15.38 -15.77
C GLU A 7 14.79 15.71 -15.77
N SER A 8 15.64 14.71 -16.01
CA SER A 8 17.09 14.93 -16.16
C SER A 8 17.41 15.91 -17.29
N TYR A 9 16.68 15.82 -18.40
CA TYR A 9 16.80 16.75 -19.52
C TYR A 9 16.39 18.18 -19.14
N LEU A 10 15.28 18.33 -18.40
CA LEU A 10 14.81 19.64 -17.92
C LEU A 10 15.85 20.33 -17.03
N PHE A 11 16.52 19.58 -16.15
CA PHE A 11 17.60 20.11 -15.32
C PHE A 11 18.84 20.50 -16.13
N GLU A 12 19.27 19.64 -17.06
CA GLU A 12 20.41 19.91 -17.94
C GLU A 12 20.21 21.19 -18.76
N ARG A 13 18.99 21.41 -19.26
CA ARG A 13 18.60 22.61 -20.02
C ARG A 13 18.21 23.81 -19.15
N LYS A 14 18.30 23.70 -17.82
CA LYS A 14 17.91 24.76 -16.86
C LYS A 14 16.47 25.24 -17.04
N LEU A 15 15.56 24.32 -17.37
CA LEU A 15 14.13 24.58 -17.54
C LEU A 15 13.34 24.50 -16.22
N ALA A 16 13.96 23.94 -15.18
CA ALA A 16 13.46 24.01 -13.79
C ALA A 16 13.85 25.34 -13.15
N ASN A 17 12.87 26.21 -12.93
CA ASN A 17 13.04 27.51 -12.29
C ASN A 17 12.87 27.35 -10.77
N THR A 18 13.47 28.21 -9.96
CA THR A 18 13.35 28.20 -8.49
C THR A 18 12.61 29.45 -8.02
N SER A 19 11.83 29.33 -6.95
CA SER A 19 11.07 30.42 -6.32
C SER A 19 10.90 30.19 -4.82
N SER A 20 10.59 31.25 -4.06
CA SER A 20 10.26 31.17 -2.63
C SER A 20 8.84 30.68 -2.41
N ILE A 21 8.62 29.84 -1.39
CA ILE A 21 7.29 29.38 -0.93
C ILE A 21 6.41 30.57 -0.51
N GLU A 22 6.98 31.72 -0.13
CA GLU A 22 6.23 32.93 0.22
C GLU A 22 5.30 33.41 -0.90
N ILE A 23 5.64 33.15 -2.17
CA ILE A 23 4.78 33.51 -3.32
C ILE A 23 3.48 32.68 -3.34
N LEU A 24 3.46 31.55 -2.63
CA LEU A 24 2.31 30.66 -2.49
C LEU A 24 1.46 30.98 -1.25
N GLU A 25 1.73 32.06 -0.54
CA GLU A 25 0.94 32.43 0.65
C GLU A 25 -0.55 32.53 0.33
N ASN A 26 -1.40 31.98 1.19
CA ASN A 26 -2.87 31.96 1.03
C ASN A 26 -3.38 31.18 -0.21
N THR A 27 -2.58 30.26 -0.75
CA THR A 27 -2.99 29.42 -1.89
C THR A 27 -3.46 28.03 -1.46
N THR A 28 -4.29 27.42 -2.31
CA THR A 28 -4.64 26.00 -2.26
C THR A 28 -3.77 25.23 -3.25
N ILE A 29 -3.02 24.24 -2.77
CA ILE A 29 -2.11 23.44 -3.58
C ILE A 29 -2.65 22.02 -3.71
N GLY A 30 -2.88 21.57 -4.94
CA GLY A 30 -3.12 20.16 -5.22
C GLY A 30 -1.80 19.37 -5.29
N ILE A 31 -1.68 18.28 -4.55
CA ILE A 31 -0.45 17.50 -4.41
C ILE A 31 -0.66 16.08 -4.94
N ASP A 32 0.08 15.70 -5.98
CA ASP A 32 0.21 14.31 -6.42
C ASP A 32 0.99 13.52 -5.36
N VAL A 33 0.30 12.61 -4.66
CA VAL A 33 0.87 11.88 -3.51
C VAL A 33 1.98 10.93 -3.95
N ASP A 34 1.84 10.27 -5.10
CA ASP A 34 2.87 9.37 -5.61
C ASP A 34 4.15 10.15 -5.92
N HIS A 35 4.01 11.32 -6.56
CA HIS A 35 5.17 12.19 -6.83
C HIS A 35 5.79 12.74 -5.54
N TYR A 36 4.97 13.24 -4.62
CA TYR A 36 5.40 13.77 -3.32
C TYR A 36 6.20 12.74 -2.50
N LEU A 37 5.65 11.53 -2.34
CA LEU A 37 6.32 10.48 -1.57
C LEU A 37 7.58 9.97 -2.26
N ASN A 38 7.62 9.91 -3.59
CA ASN A 38 8.82 9.51 -4.33
C ASN A 38 9.93 10.59 -4.30
N ARG A 39 9.59 11.87 -4.08
CA ARG A 39 10.56 12.93 -3.78
C ARG A 39 11.15 12.77 -2.38
N ILE A 40 10.33 12.42 -1.40
CA ILE A 40 10.80 12.13 -0.05
C ILE A 40 11.68 10.90 -0.05
N TYR A 41 11.20 9.78 -0.61
CA TYR A 41 11.81 8.44 -0.54
C TYR A 41 12.59 8.06 -1.80
N THR A 42 13.67 8.79 -2.04
CA THR A 42 14.66 8.40 -3.07
C THR A 42 15.31 7.04 -2.75
N PHE A 43 16.00 6.44 -3.72
CA PHE A 43 16.71 5.16 -3.57
C PHE A 43 17.75 5.11 -2.42
N LYS A 44 18.15 6.27 -1.86
CA LYS A 44 19.09 6.37 -0.74
C LYS A 44 18.43 6.29 0.63
N LYS A 45 17.09 6.41 0.70
CA LYS A 45 16.33 6.36 1.93
C LYS A 45 15.53 5.07 2.01
N GLU A 46 15.22 4.63 3.22
CA GLU A 46 14.43 3.43 3.47
C GLU A 46 14.95 2.20 2.69
N GLN A 47 16.28 2.05 2.62
CA GLN A 47 16.95 1.04 1.80
C GLN A 47 16.61 -0.39 2.24
N TYR A 48 16.19 -0.56 3.49
CA TYR A 48 15.86 -1.84 4.12
C TYR A 48 14.34 -2.05 4.25
N LEU A 49 13.50 -1.16 3.72
CA LEU A 49 12.04 -1.22 3.86
C LEU A 49 11.47 -2.58 3.44
N SER A 50 11.89 -3.10 2.29
CA SER A 50 11.44 -4.42 1.80
C SER A 50 11.88 -5.58 2.70
N ALA A 51 12.94 -5.40 3.50
CA ALA A 51 13.46 -6.41 4.41
C ALA A 51 12.81 -6.39 5.81
N ILE A 52 12.26 -5.23 6.22
CA ILE A 52 11.60 -5.06 7.52
C ILE A 52 10.07 -5.04 7.40
N GLY A 53 9.53 -4.72 6.22
CA GLY A 53 8.11 -4.56 5.95
C GLY A 53 7.47 -3.35 6.65
N GLY A 54 6.15 -3.21 6.49
CA GLY A 54 5.37 -2.14 7.09
C GLY A 54 5.52 -0.77 6.41
N LEU A 55 4.92 0.25 7.04
CA LEU A 55 5.00 1.65 6.61
C LEU A 55 6.40 2.22 6.85
N PRO A 56 6.94 3.08 5.95
CA PRO A 56 8.16 3.85 6.22
C PRO A 56 8.06 4.56 7.56
N SER A 57 8.99 4.28 8.46
CA SER A 57 8.86 4.70 9.87
C SER A 57 9.02 6.21 10.04
N SER A 58 9.70 6.85 9.09
CA SER A 58 9.89 8.31 9.01
C SER A 58 8.71 9.08 8.40
N LEU A 59 7.70 8.42 7.82
CA LEU A 59 6.66 9.08 7.01
C LEU A 59 5.85 10.11 7.79
N LYS A 60 5.44 9.74 9.01
CA LYS A 60 4.67 10.64 9.87
C LYS A 60 5.46 11.91 10.21
N ASP A 61 6.74 11.78 10.49
CA ASP A 61 7.59 12.92 10.86
C ASP A 61 7.83 13.85 9.67
N TYR A 62 8.03 13.30 8.46
CA TYR A 62 8.08 14.11 7.24
C TYR A 62 6.79 14.89 7.02
N LEU A 63 5.63 14.22 7.08
CA LEU A 63 4.33 14.89 6.89
C LEU A 63 4.10 15.99 7.92
N ILE A 64 4.38 15.75 9.20
CA ILE A 64 4.21 16.77 10.24
C ILE A 64 5.09 18.00 9.96
N ASN A 65 6.35 17.78 9.59
CA ASN A 65 7.28 18.87 9.31
C ASN A 65 6.87 19.67 8.06
N ASP A 66 6.49 18.98 6.98
CA ASP A 66 6.11 19.63 5.72
C ASP A 66 4.78 20.38 5.87
N LEU A 67 3.81 19.80 6.61
CA LEU A 67 2.54 20.47 6.95
C LEU A 67 2.74 21.69 7.85
N ALA A 68 3.77 21.71 8.72
CA ALA A 68 4.08 22.88 9.52
C ALA A 68 4.47 24.06 8.63
N VAL A 69 5.26 23.83 7.57
CA VAL A 69 5.62 24.88 6.60
C VAL A 69 4.39 25.38 5.85
N PHE A 70 3.50 24.49 5.41
CA PHE A 70 2.25 24.92 4.78
C PHE A 70 1.39 25.76 5.72
N LYS A 71 1.28 25.34 6.99
CA LYS A 71 0.51 26.08 8.00
C LYS A 71 1.10 27.46 8.29
N GLU A 72 2.42 27.58 8.36
CA GLU A 72 3.11 28.87 8.56
C GLU A 72 2.81 29.86 7.43
N SER A 73 2.72 29.39 6.19
CA SER A 73 2.42 30.22 5.01
C SER A 73 0.93 30.29 4.66
N ASN A 74 0.03 29.82 5.54
CA ASN A 74 -1.40 29.70 5.29
C ASN A 74 -1.75 29.02 3.95
N ILE A 75 -0.98 28.01 3.57
CA ILE A 75 -1.20 27.18 2.38
C ILE A 75 -2.15 26.04 2.75
N LYS A 76 -3.18 25.82 1.92
CA LYS A 76 -4.10 24.69 2.05
C LYS A 76 -3.68 23.55 1.10
N PRO A 77 -3.08 22.45 1.60
CA PRO A 77 -2.76 21.31 0.74
C PRO A 77 -3.96 20.38 0.55
N ILE A 78 -4.17 19.91 -0.68
CA ILE A 78 -5.13 18.84 -1.04
C ILE A 78 -4.33 17.68 -1.65
N PHE A 79 -4.24 16.56 -0.93
CA PHE A 79 -3.48 15.39 -1.37
C PHE A 79 -4.33 14.48 -2.28
N VAL A 80 -3.82 14.17 -3.46
CA VAL A 80 -4.51 13.41 -4.49
C VAL A 80 -3.79 12.10 -4.75
N LEU A 81 -4.46 10.99 -4.42
CA LEU A 81 -3.98 9.61 -4.62
C LEU A 81 -4.44 9.08 -5.98
N ASN A 82 -3.60 8.31 -6.67
CA ASN A 82 -4.01 7.63 -7.90
C ASN A 82 -5.10 6.56 -7.63
N GLY A 83 -6.01 6.40 -8.58
CA GLY A 83 -7.08 5.40 -8.55
C GLY A 83 -6.71 4.08 -9.21
N LEU A 84 -7.60 3.61 -10.08
CA LEU A 84 -7.45 2.39 -10.86
C LEU A 84 -6.38 2.58 -11.94
N ASN A 85 -5.60 1.53 -12.26
CA ASN A 85 -4.77 1.58 -13.45
C ASN A 85 -5.59 1.27 -14.71
N ILE A 86 -5.11 1.77 -15.84
CA ILE A 86 -5.63 1.40 -17.16
C ILE A 86 -4.94 0.16 -17.72
N ASN A 87 -5.49 -0.45 -18.78
CA ASN A 87 -4.96 -1.69 -19.35
C ASN A 87 -3.52 -1.57 -19.83
N LEU A 88 -3.09 -0.41 -20.33
CA LEU A 88 -1.73 -0.17 -20.81
C LEU A 88 -0.66 -0.21 -19.71
N GLN A 89 -1.05 -0.01 -18.45
CA GLN A 89 -0.15 -0.03 -17.30
C GLN A 89 0.07 -1.45 -16.76
N ASN A 90 -0.66 -2.44 -17.28
CA ASN A 90 -0.57 -3.82 -16.82
C ASN A 90 0.67 -4.50 -17.36
N VAL A 91 1.44 -5.10 -16.46
CA VAL A 91 2.55 -5.97 -16.81
C VAL A 91 2.11 -7.42 -16.72
N SER A 92 2.23 -8.15 -17.83
CA SER A 92 1.96 -9.58 -17.85
C SER A 92 3.24 -10.36 -17.56
N TYR A 93 3.26 -11.06 -16.43
CA TYR A 93 4.36 -11.93 -16.02
C TYR A 93 4.04 -13.39 -16.38
N LYS A 94 5.05 -14.14 -16.81
CA LYS A 94 4.99 -15.60 -16.91
C LYS A 94 5.00 -16.23 -15.53
N THR A 95 4.64 -17.50 -15.46
CA THR A 95 4.74 -18.29 -14.23
C THR A 95 6.18 -18.31 -13.73
N ASN A 96 6.33 -18.05 -12.43
CA ASN A 96 7.57 -17.87 -11.70
C ASN A 96 8.44 -16.69 -12.17
N GLU A 97 7.94 -15.84 -13.07
CA GLU A 97 8.65 -14.63 -13.47
C GLU A 97 8.51 -13.57 -12.39
N LEU A 98 9.65 -13.20 -11.81
CA LEU A 98 9.79 -12.09 -10.87
C LEU A 98 9.96 -10.77 -11.62
N SER A 99 9.39 -9.69 -11.09
CA SER A 99 9.65 -8.33 -11.57
C SER A 99 11.12 -7.96 -11.34
N THR A 100 11.60 -6.90 -11.99
CA THR A 100 12.98 -6.42 -11.81
C THR A 100 13.30 -6.12 -10.35
N ASN A 101 12.34 -5.54 -9.63
CA ASN A 101 12.47 -5.21 -8.21
C ASN A 101 12.51 -6.48 -7.35
N GLU A 102 11.62 -7.43 -7.61
CA GLU A 102 11.59 -8.70 -6.89
C GLU A 102 12.88 -9.51 -7.13
N GLN A 103 13.39 -9.56 -8.37
CA GLN A 103 14.67 -10.19 -8.66
C GLN A 103 15.82 -9.54 -7.86
N HIS A 104 15.82 -8.21 -7.76
CA HIS A 104 16.82 -7.48 -6.97
C HIS A 104 16.74 -7.79 -5.48
N ILE A 105 15.53 -7.82 -4.91
CA ILE A 105 15.31 -8.18 -3.49
C ILE A 105 15.82 -9.61 -3.23
N GLU A 106 15.47 -10.58 -4.08
CA GLU A 106 15.92 -11.97 -3.94
C GLU A 106 17.45 -12.08 -4.02
N ASN A 107 18.07 -11.42 -5.00
CA ASN A 107 19.53 -11.37 -5.13
C ASN A 107 20.20 -10.72 -3.91
N THR A 108 19.59 -9.67 -3.36
CA THR A 108 20.09 -8.96 -2.18
C THR A 108 20.08 -9.89 -0.96
N TRP A 109 18.99 -10.63 -0.75
CA TRP A 109 18.93 -11.66 0.29
C TRP A 109 20.04 -12.71 0.12
N ASN A 110 20.23 -13.23 -1.10
CA ASN A 110 21.24 -14.25 -1.38
C ASN A 110 22.67 -13.75 -1.07
N LYS A 111 23.00 -12.51 -1.47
CA LYS A 111 24.28 -11.88 -1.13
C LYS A 111 24.49 -11.73 0.37
N ILE A 112 23.46 -11.27 1.10
CA ILE A 112 23.54 -11.13 2.56
C ILE A 112 23.80 -12.50 3.20
N ILE A 113 23.09 -13.54 2.77
CA ILE A 113 23.27 -14.92 3.26
C ILE A 113 24.70 -15.44 2.97
N ASP A 114 25.22 -15.24 1.78
CA ASP A 114 26.56 -15.71 1.41
C ASP A 114 27.67 -14.91 2.11
N SER A 115 27.47 -13.60 2.29
CA SER A 115 28.40 -12.76 3.07
C SER A 115 28.49 -13.21 4.53
N GLN A 116 27.37 -13.66 5.12
CA GLN A 116 27.33 -14.15 6.50
C GLN A 116 28.11 -15.46 6.68
N LYS A 117 28.14 -16.34 5.67
CA LYS A 117 28.93 -17.59 5.73
C LYS A 117 30.44 -17.33 5.72
N ASN A 118 30.87 -16.23 5.11
CA ASN A 118 32.29 -15.94 4.85
C ASN A 118 32.89 -14.89 5.80
N SER A 119 32.09 -14.28 6.68
CA SER A 119 32.55 -13.20 7.56
C SER A 119 33.02 -13.73 8.92
N PHE A 120 34.33 -13.70 9.16
CA PHE A 120 34.98 -13.96 10.46
C PHE A 120 35.22 -12.66 11.28
N GLY A 121 34.44 -11.60 11.05
CA GLY A 121 34.74 -10.24 11.53
C GLY A 121 33.61 -9.54 12.29
N SER A 122 33.96 -8.42 12.92
CA SER A 122 33.14 -7.54 13.78
C SER A 122 31.86 -6.99 13.10
N PRO A 123 30.76 -6.77 13.84
CA PRO A 123 29.49 -6.22 13.32
C PRO A 123 29.61 -4.86 12.60
N HIS A 124 30.74 -4.15 12.73
CA HIS A 124 30.94 -2.80 12.21
C HIS A 124 31.40 -2.72 10.74
N HIS A 125 31.66 -3.83 10.05
CA HIS A 125 32.10 -3.84 8.64
C HIS A 125 31.10 -4.56 7.74
N GLN A 126 29.88 -4.05 7.68
CA GLN A 126 28.87 -4.58 6.77
C GLN A 126 29.02 -4.00 5.37
N PHE A 127 28.87 -4.88 4.38
CA PHE A 127 28.48 -4.48 3.05
C PHE A 127 27.05 -3.92 3.12
N ILE A 128 26.92 -2.60 2.95
CA ILE A 128 25.62 -1.93 2.86
C ILE A 128 25.01 -2.30 1.51
N GLU A 129 24.31 -3.43 1.45
CA GLU A 129 23.49 -3.81 0.30
C GLU A 129 22.11 -3.16 0.43
N SER A 130 21.66 -2.47 -0.61
CA SER A 130 20.35 -1.81 -0.65
C SER A 130 19.30 -2.75 -1.23
N PHE A 131 18.15 -2.90 -0.59
CA PHE A 131 16.99 -3.60 -1.17
C PHE A 131 16.22 -2.77 -2.19
N ARG A 132 16.58 -1.50 -2.37
CA ARG A 132 16.00 -0.61 -3.39
C ARG A 132 16.90 -0.47 -4.60
N LEU A 133 16.30 -0.56 -5.79
CA LEU A 133 16.95 -0.17 -7.04
C LEU A 133 16.95 1.35 -7.19
N PHE A 134 17.86 1.85 -8.04
CA PHE A 134 17.99 3.29 -8.30
C PHE A 134 16.71 3.90 -8.89
N ASN A 135 16.02 3.17 -9.76
CA ASN A 135 14.78 3.58 -10.40
C ASN A 135 13.53 3.08 -9.67
N ASP A 136 13.68 2.54 -8.46
CA ASP A 136 12.56 2.00 -7.67
C ASP A 136 11.73 3.13 -7.05
N SER A 137 10.44 3.11 -7.31
CA SER A 137 9.47 4.02 -6.68
C SER A 137 8.82 3.34 -5.48
N LEU A 138 8.55 4.10 -4.42
CA LEU A 138 7.70 3.64 -3.35
C LEU A 138 6.31 3.30 -3.91
N SER A 139 5.87 2.05 -3.75
CA SER A 139 4.54 1.62 -4.14
C SER A 139 3.51 2.13 -3.12
N VAL A 140 2.98 3.34 -3.34
CA VAL A 140 2.00 3.97 -2.43
C VAL A 140 0.72 3.14 -2.37
N LYS A 141 0.32 2.49 -3.47
CA LYS A 141 -0.88 1.63 -3.55
C LYS A 141 -0.98 0.58 -2.44
N ASN A 142 0.15 -0.03 -2.08
CA ASN A 142 0.20 -1.02 -1.01
C ASN A 142 0.04 -0.43 0.40
N LEU A 143 0.08 0.90 0.52
CA LEU A 143 0.07 1.68 1.75
C LEU A 143 -1.16 2.59 1.85
N TYR A 144 -2.16 2.46 0.97
CA TYR A 144 -3.30 3.39 0.92
C TYR A 144 -4.02 3.52 2.25
N ASN A 145 -4.41 2.41 2.88
CA ASN A 145 -5.11 2.48 4.17
C ASN A 145 -4.25 3.15 5.26
N ASP A 146 -2.93 2.92 5.27
CA ASP A 146 -2.03 3.57 6.22
C ASP A 146 -1.89 5.07 5.95
N VAL A 147 -1.71 5.46 4.69
CA VAL A 147 -1.59 6.86 4.25
C VAL A 147 -2.89 7.62 4.50
N ILE A 148 -4.04 7.01 4.20
CA ILE A 148 -5.38 7.54 4.47
C ILE A 148 -5.56 7.74 5.97
N SER A 149 -5.30 6.71 6.77
CA SER A 149 -5.42 6.80 8.23
C SER A 149 -4.53 7.91 8.79
N LEU A 150 -3.33 8.06 8.23
CA LEU A 150 -2.41 9.13 8.60
C LEU A 150 -2.94 10.51 8.22
N PHE A 151 -3.43 10.70 6.98
CA PHE A 151 -4.03 11.96 6.53
C PHE A 151 -5.23 12.36 7.39
N ILE A 152 -6.15 11.44 7.67
CA ILE A 152 -7.30 11.73 8.54
C ILE A 152 -6.81 12.11 9.95
N SER A 153 -5.86 11.36 10.52
CA SER A 153 -5.33 11.63 11.87
C SER A 153 -4.61 12.99 11.99
N LEU A 154 -4.08 13.51 10.89
CA LEU A 154 -3.40 14.79 10.81
C LEU A 154 -4.33 15.94 10.37
N GLY A 155 -5.60 15.67 10.08
CA GLY A 155 -6.56 16.66 9.60
C GLY A 155 -6.25 17.17 8.18
N VAL A 156 -5.66 16.31 7.34
CA VAL A 156 -5.27 16.64 5.97
C VAL A 156 -6.38 16.28 4.99
N GLU A 157 -6.72 17.21 4.09
CA GLU A 157 -7.67 16.92 3.01
C GLU A 157 -7.01 16.04 1.95
N TYR A 158 -7.66 14.91 1.63
CA TYR A 158 -7.26 14.06 0.53
C TYR A 158 -8.46 13.56 -0.27
N PHE A 159 -8.21 12.98 -1.44
CA PHE A 159 -9.12 12.02 -2.08
C PHE A 159 -8.36 11.13 -3.08
N ILE A 160 -8.97 10.00 -3.43
CA ILE A 160 -8.48 9.07 -4.45
C ILE A 160 -9.19 9.38 -5.78
N THR A 161 -8.43 9.57 -6.85
CA THR A 161 -9.01 9.83 -8.18
C THR A 161 -9.63 8.56 -8.77
N PRO A 162 -10.44 8.65 -9.83
CA PRO A 162 -10.90 7.45 -10.54
C PRO A 162 -9.74 6.64 -11.13
N TYR A 163 -8.76 7.33 -11.73
CA TYR A 163 -7.59 6.75 -12.40
C TYR A 163 -6.30 7.53 -12.12
N ASP A 164 -6.00 8.58 -12.89
CA ASP A 164 -4.71 9.29 -12.84
C ASP A 164 -4.84 10.65 -12.12
N SER A 165 -3.90 10.91 -11.21
CA SER A 165 -3.84 12.14 -10.40
C SER A 165 -3.43 13.37 -11.21
N SER A 166 -2.55 13.25 -12.21
CA SER A 166 -2.10 14.40 -13.01
C SER A 166 -3.27 15.03 -13.78
N PHE A 167 -4.12 14.20 -14.40
CA PHE A 167 -5.30 14.67 -15.12
C PHE A 167 -6.38 15.19 -14.19
N GLN A 168 -6.59 14.54 -13.05
CA GLN A 168 -7.52 15.04 -12.03
C GLN A 168 -7.08 16.41 -11.50
N LEU A 169 -5.81 16.56 -11.15
CA LEU A 169 -5.25 17.82 -10.65
C LEU A 169 -5.34 18.93 -11.70
N SER A 170 -5.08 18.61 -12.97
CA SER A 170 -5.32 19.55 -14.08
C SER A 170 -6.79 19.98 -14.17
N TYR A 171 -7.74 19.05 -13.98
CA TYR A 171 -9.16 19.40 -13.95
C TYR A 171 -9.51 20.32 -12.77
N LEU A 172 -8.99 20.04 -11.57
CA LEU A 172 -9.20 20.90 -10.40
C LEU A 172 -8.62 22.30 -10.60
N TYR A 173 -7.45 22.39 -11.21
CA TYR A 173 -6.79 23.65 -11.55
C TYR A 173 -7.62 24.48 -12.53
N GLN A 174 -8.11 23.87 -13.61
CA GLN A 174 -8.92 24.58 -14.61
C GLN A 174 -10.34 24.95 -14.13
N ASN A 175 -10.78 24.42 -12.99
CA ASN A 175 -12.04 24.80 -12.34
C ASN A 175 -11.82 25.75 -11.15
N ASP A 176 -10.62 26.33 -10.99
CA ASP A 176 -10.28 27.24 -9.89
C ASP A 176 -10.50 26.62 -8.49
N ILE A 177 -10.45 25.29 -8.37
CA ILE A 177 -10.55 24.58 -7.08
C ILE A 177 -9.19 24.60 -6.35
N ILE A 178 -8.10 24.60 -7.13
CA ILE A 178 -6.72 24.72 -6.64
C ILE A 178 -5.99 25.78 -7.44
N ASP A 179 -5.05 26.49 -6.81
CA ASP A 179 -4.29 27.58 -7.43
C ASP A 179 -3.02 27.08 -8.13
N THR A 180 -2.46 25.96 -7.67
CA THR A 180 -1.28 25.35 -8.29
C THR A 180 -1.18 23.87 -7.96
N ILE A 181 -0.34 23.17 -8.71
CA ILE A 181 -0.14 21.73 -8.59
C ILE A 181 1.30 21.44 -8.22
N TYR A 182 1.50 20.65 -7.17
CA TYR A 182 2.77 19.95 -6.91
C TYR A 182 2.67 18.53 -7.44
N GLY A 183 3.34 18.26 -8.56
CA GLY A 183 3.27 16.95 -9.18
C GLY A 183 4.33 16.67 -10.22
N SER A 184 4.08 15.60 -10.94
CA SER A 184 5.05 14.94 -11.80
C SER A 184 5.15 15.58 -13.18
N THR A 185 6.14 15.18 -13.97
CA THR A 185 6.33 15.69 -15.34
C THR A 185 5.23 15.27 -16.33
N ASP A 186 4.37 14.30 -15.99
CA ASP A 186 3.17 13.98 -16.81
C ASP A 186 2.17 15.13 -16.87
N LEU A 187 2.22 16.07 -15.91
CA LEU A 187 1.42 17.30 -15.97
C LEU A 187 1.68 18.12 -17.24
N LEU A 188 2.84 17.98 -17.88
CA LEU A 188 3.12 18.60 -19.19
C LEU A 188 2.22 18.06 -20.31
N LEU A 189 1.63 16.87 -20.13
CA LEU A 189 0.66 16.31 -21.07
C LEU A 189 -0.72 16.95 -20.88
N THR A 190 -1.02 17.48 -19.69
CA THR A 190 -2.34 18.01 -19.35
C THR A 190 -2.52 19.49 -19.73
N LYS A 191 -3.74 20.00 -19.57
CA LYS A 191 -4.09 21.42 -19.79
C LYS A 191 -3.70 22.25 -18.57
N ILE A 192 -2.41 22.50 -18.41
CA ILE A 192 -1.84 23.41 -17.40
C ILE A 192 -0.75 24.28 -18.03
N ASP A 193 -0.41 25.39 -17.38
CA ASP A 193 0.65 26.31 -17.80
C ASP A 193 1.94 26.13 -16.99
N LYS A 194 1.83 25.95 -15.67
CA LYS A 194 2.94 25.78 -14.74
C LYS A 194 2.58 24.78 -13.64
N PHE A 195 3.61 24.14 -13.09
CA PHE A 195 3.46 23.28 -11.91
C PHE A 195 4.75 23.24 -11.11
N ILE A 196 4.62 22.96 -9.82
CA ILE A 196 5.72 22.72 -8.90
C ILE A 196 6.18 21.29 -9.10
N LEU A 197 7.47 21.14 -9.43
CA LEU A 197 8.12 19.85 -9.66
C LEU A 197 8.74 19.28 -8.37
N GLY A 198 9.11 20.14 -7.42
CA GLY A 198 9.69 19.73 -6.14
C GLY A 198 9.71 20.89 -5.15
N MET A 199 9.45 20.59 -3.89
CA MET A 199 9.56 21.55 -2.79
C MET A 199 10.74 21.17 -1.88
N GLU A 200 11.48 22.17 -1.42
CA GLU A 200 12.54 22.05 -0.41
C GLU A 200 12.09 22.81 0.85
N PHE A 201 11.30 22.13 1.68
CA PHE A 201 10.64 22.69 2.85
C PHE A 201 11.62 23.32 3.86
N GLN A 202 12.84 22.78 3.99
CA GLN A 202 13.85 23.32 4.91
C GLN A 202 14.32 24.72 4.49
N SER A 203 14.54 24.92 3.19
CA SER A 203 14.96 26.21 2.63
C SER A 203 13.79 27.15 2.32
N LYS A 204 12.56 26.67 2.46
CA LYS A 204 11.33 27.36 2.02
C LYS A 204 11.37 27.77 0.55
N GLU A 205 11.99 26.94 -0.30
CA GLU A 205 12.04 27.13 -1.75
C GLU A 205 11.29 26.01 -2.48
N PHE A 206 10.89 26.29 -3.71
CA PHE A 206 10.34 25.27 -4.62
C PHE A 206 10.87 25.44 -6.04
N ARG A 207 10.88 24.33 -6.77
CA ARG A 207 11.22 24.28 -8.20
C ARG A 207 9.96 24.09 -9.02
N PHE A 208 9.80 24.88 -10.07
CA PHE A 208 8.65 24.82 -10.95
C PHE A 208 9.03 24.75 -12.43
N ILE A 209 8.13 24.18 -13.21
CA ILE A 209 8.23 24.05 -14.66
C ILE A 209 7.19 24.96 -15.30
N ASN A 210 7.57 25.59 -16.40
CA ASN A 210 6.68 26.37 -17.25
C ASN A 210 6.55 25.64 -18.59
N LYS A 211 5.35 25.12 -18.88
CA LYS A 211 5.06 24.32 -20.08
C LYS A 211 5.41 25.06 -21.37
N PHE A 212 5.05 26.33 -21.47
CA PHE A 212 5.37 27.16 -22.64
C PHE A 212 6.88 27.28 -22.87
N LYS A 213 7.67 27.52 -21.81
CA LYS A 213 9.14 27.58 -21.93
C LYS A 213 9.72 26.24 -22.37
N VAL A 214 9.21 25.13 -21.83
CA VAL A 214 9.66 23.78 -22.20
C VAL A 214 9.39 23.52 -23.69
N LEU A 215 8.15 23.72 -24.15
CA LEU A 215 7.78 23.50 -25.55
C LEU A 215 8.57 24.39 -26.51
N LYS A 216 8.81 25.64 -26.12
CA LYS A 216 9.64 26.59 -26.89
C LYS A 216 11.10 26.14 -27.01
N GLU A 217 11.72 25.71 -25.91
CA GLU A 217 13.11 25.20 -25.92
C GLU A 217 13.22 23.92 -26.76
N LEU A 218 12.22 23.05 -26.68
CA LEU A 218 12.15 21.82 -27.49
C LEU A 218 11.79 22.10 -28.96
N ASN A 219 11.32 23.30 -29.31
CA ASN A 219 10.76 23.61 -30.62
C ASN A 219 9.69 22.59 -31.06
N LEU A 220 8.82 22.19 -30.12
CA LEU A 220 7.71 21.26 -30.32
C LEU A 220 6.38 21.92 -29.97
N ASN A 221 5.31 21.52 -30.67
CA ASN A 221 3.96 21.80 -30.23
C ASN A 221 3.47 20.75 -29.20
N GLU A 222 2.28 20.94 -28.60
CA GLU A 222 1.73 19.97 -27.63
C GLU A 222 1.55 18.57 -28.22
N ARG A 223 1.13 18.48 -29.49
CA ARG A 223 0.87 17.22 -30.18
C ARG A 223 2.15 16.39 -30.36
N GLN A 224 3.23 17.01 -30.82
CA GLN A 224 4.54 16.40 -30.99
C GLN A 224 5.16 16.02 -29.65
N PHE A 225 4.98 16.85 -28.61
CA PHE A 225 5.43 16.52 -27.26
C PHE A 225 4.69 15.32 -26.67
N LEU A 226 3.38 15.20 -26.91
CA LEU A 226 2.61 14.01 -26.55
C LEU A 226 3.14 12.77 -27.29
N ASP A 227 3.34 12.86 -28.60
CA ASP A 227 3.85 11.74 -29.41
C ASP A 227 5.24 11.29 -28.91
N LEU A 228 6.13 12.25 -28.61
CA LEU A 228 7.42 11.99 -27.98
C LEU A 228 7.27 11.22 -26.67
N SER A 229 6.37 11.69 -25.81
CA SER A 229 6.16 11.16 -24.47
C SER A 229 5.61 9.73 -24.49
N ILE A 230 4.78 9.40 -25.49
CA ILE A 230 4.31 8.04 -25.75
C ILE A 230 5.50 7.17 -26.17
N ILE A 231 6.24 7.51 -27.22
CA ILE A 231 7.30 6.61 -27.73
C ILE A 231 8.40 6.33 -26.69
N VAL A 232 8.75 7.31 -25.84
CA VAL A 232 9.75 7.13 -24.78
C VAL A 232 9.18 6.44 -23.54
N GLY A 233 7.87 6.60 -23.30
CA GLY A 233 7.11 6.04 -22.19
C GLY A 233 6.77 7.08 -21.11
N CYS A 234 5.48 7.15 -20.75
CA CYS A 234 4.87 7.99 -19.71
C CYS A 234 3.98 7.16 -18.76
N ASN A 235 3.30 7.73 -17.76
CA ASN A 235 2.50 6.90 -16.83
C ASN A 235 1.36 6.14 -17.52
N LEU A 236 0.62 6.80 -18.43
CA LEU A 236 -0.50 6.16 -19.16
C LEU A 236 -0.03 5.14 -20.21
N GLN A 237 1.20 5.26 -20.70
CA GLN A 237 1.79 4.32 -21.65
C GLN A 237 3.25 4.05 -21.26
N PRO A 238 3.50 3.15 -20.29
CA PRO A 238 4.82 3.00 -19.68
C PRO A 238 5.85 2.26 -20.55
N ASN A 239 5.43 1.62 -21.63
CA ASN A 239 6.31 0.81 -22.49
C ASN A 239 7.11 1.72 -23.43
N THR A 240 8.44 1.69 -23.33
CA THR A 240 9.30 2.37 -24.30
C THR A 240 9.31 1.60 -25.61
N PHE A 241 9.26 2.29 -26.74
CA PHE A 241 9.26 1.64 -28.04
C PHE A 241 10.61 0.92 -28.28
N PRO A 242 10.62 -0.24 -28.97
CA PRO A 242 11.82 -1.04 -29.17
C PRO A 242 12.83 -0.39 -30.13
N ILE A 243 12.48 0.73 -30.76
CA ILE A 243 13.40 1.57 -31.54
C ILE A 243 14.51 2.19 -30.67
N PHE A 244 14.28 2.30 -29.36
CA PHE A 244 15.26 2.82 -28.42
C PHE A 244 16.24 1.72 -27.97
N PRO A 245 17.53 2.03 -27.79
CA PRO A 245 18.52 1.05 -27.34
C PRO A 245 18.20 0.56 -25.91
N PRO A 246 18.57 -0.68 -25.54
CA PRO A 246 18.39 -1.15 -24.17
C PRO A 246 19.23 -0.32 -23.19
N LEU A 247 18.69 -0.07 -21.98
CA LEU A 247 19.46 0.60 -20.93
C LEU A 247 20.70 -0.24 -20.57
N PRO A 248 21.90 0.38 -20.45
CA PRO A 248 23.06 -0.32 -19.95
C PRO A 248 22.81 -0.78 -18.52
N LYS A 249 23.27 -2.00 -18.18
CA LYS A 249 23.17 -2.50 -16.80
C LYS A 249 24.00 -1.59 -15.89
N PRO A 250 23.45 -1.09 -14.77
CA PRO A 250 24.21 -0.29 -13.83
C PRO A 250 25.38 -1.11 -13.29
N ASN A 251 26.55 -0.48 -13.15
CA ASN A 251 27.70 -1.08 -12.50
C ASN A 251 28.23 -0.12 -11.42
N ASN A 252 29.11 -0.61 -10.53
CA ASN A 252 29.58 0.19 -9.40
C ASN A 252 30.35 1.47 -9.82
N LEU A 253 30.89 1.53 -11.04
CA LEU A 253 31.65 2.67 -11.59
C LEU A 253 30.73 3.70 -12.27
N GLN A 254 29.60 3.24 -12.83
CA GLN A 254 28.59 4.03 -13.53
C GLN A 254 27.21 3.59 -13.02
N PRO A 255 26.81 4.07 -11.82
CA PRO A 255 25.52 3.73 -11.25
C PRO A 255 24.34 4.40 -11.98
N TYR A 256 24.61 5.37 -12.86
CA TYR A 256 23.60 6.14 -13.59
C TYR A 256 23.60 5.77 -15.08
N PRO A 257 22.43 5.44 -15.68
CA PRO A 257 22.33 5.26 -17.12
C PRO A 257 22.64 6.58 -17.83
N GLN A 258 23.65 6.60 -18.71
CA GLN A 258 24.01 7.79 -19.48
C GLN A 258 23.05 8.07 -20.64
N ILE A 259 22.23 7.09 -21.01
CA ILE A 259 21.29 7.21 -22.13
C ILE A 259 20.04 7.96 -21.67
N SER A 260 19.72 9.05 -22.37
CA SER A 260 18.43 9.74 -22.26
C SER A 260 17.56 9.33 -23.44
N TYR A 261 16.55 8.51 -23.18
CA TYR A 261 15.53 8.18 -24.19
C TYR A 261 14.81 9.42 -24.71
N PHE A 262 14.62 10.42 -23.85
CA PHE A 262 14.01 11.69 -24.23
C PHE A 262 14.83 12.42 -25.29
N LYS A 263 16.16 12.51 -25.12
CA LYS A 263 17.05 13.10 -26.15
C LYS A 263 16.98 12.36 -27.48
N ILE A 264 17.09 11.03 -27.44
CA ILE A 264 17.04 10.20 -28.65
C ILE A 264 15.70 10.39 -29.36
N GLY A 265 14.59 10.41 -28.62
CA GLY A 265 13.26 10.60 -29.19
C GLY A 265 13.08 11.99 -29.79
N LEU A 266 13.65 13.01 -29.13
CA LEU A 266 13.65 14.39 -29.64
C LEU A 266 14.42 14.48 -30.98
N ASP A 267 15.58 13.84 -31.08
CA ASP A 267 16.36 13.79 -32.32
C ASP A 267 15.59 13.11 -33.46
N ILE A 268 14.83 12.04 -33.15
CA ILE A 268 13.94 11.38 -34.12
C ILE A 268 12.88 12.37 -34.65
N ILE A 269 12.25 13.16 -33.77
CA ILE A 269 11.26 14.16 -34.18
C ILE A 269 11.88 15.23 -35.05
N TYR A 270 13.07 15.74 -34.69
CA TYR A 270 13.75 16.75 -35.50
C TYR A 270 14.11 16.23 -36.89
N GLN A 271 14.62 15.01 -36.99
CA GLN A 271 14.90 14.39 -38.27
C GLN A 271 13.62 14.22 -39.09
N TYR A 272 12.55 13.72 -38.48
CA TYR A 272 11.27 13.54 -39.17
C TYR A 272 10.67 14.85 -39.66
N ASN A 273 10.72 15.91 -38.86
CA ASN A 273 10.26 17.24 -39.25
C ASN A 273 11.06 17.81 -40.44
N GLN A 274 12.37 17.57 -40.49
CA GLN A 274 13.20 17.96 -41.63
C GLN A 274 12.79 17.25 -42.92
N PHE A 275 12.43 15.96 -42.84
CA PHE A 275 11.90 15.21 -44.00
C PHE A 275 10.52 15.71 -44.45
N ASN A 276 9.70 16.22 -43.53
CA ASN A 276 8.35 16.73 -43.80
C ASN A 276 8.31 18.25 -44.09
N ASN A 277 9.36 18.82 -44.69
CA ASN A 277 9.46 20.26 -45.01
C ASN A 277 9.21 21.19 -43.81
N ASN A 278 9.60 20.78 -42.60
CA ASN A 278 9.38 21.51 -41.35
C ASN A 278 7.90 21.85 -41.09
N ASN A 279 6.98 20.99 -41.51
CA ASN A 279 5.57 21.16 -41.16
C ASN A 279 5.40 21.08 -39.64
N GLN A 280 5.24 22.23 -38.99
CA GLN A 280 5.08 22.32 -37.54
C GLN A 280 3.82 21.63 -37.02
N ASN A 281 2.87 21.27 -37.88
CA ASN A 281 1.63 20.57 -37.52
C ASN A 281 1.68 19.05 -37.79
N SER A 282 2.82 18.49 -38.23
CA SER A 282 2.90 17.04 -38.44
C SER A 282 2.97 16.28 -37.11
N ASP A 283 2.13 15.25 -36.98
CA ASP A 283 2.23 14.25 -35.93
C ASP A 283 3.22 13.13 -36.31
N LEU A 284 3.51 12.21 -35.37
CA LEU A 284 4.41 11.09 -35.63
C LEU A 284 3.74 9.87 -36.28
N VAL A 285 2.46 9.93 -36.68
CA VAL A 285 1.75 8.77 -37.22
C VAL A 285 2.48 8.20 -38.44
N GLY A 286 2.86 9.06 -39.40
CA GLY A 286 3.57 8.63 -40.61
C GLY A 286 4.92 7.98 -40.32
N TYR A 287 5.65 8.48 -39.31
CA TYR A 287 6.89 7.85 -38.85
C TYR A 287 6.63 6.45 -38.28
N ILE A 288 5.67 6.31 -37.38
CA ILE A 288 5.33 5.01 -36.77
C ILE A 288 4.85 4.00 -37.83
N MET A 289 4.05 4.44 -38.79
CA MET A 289 3.63 3.59 -39.92
C MET A 289 4.83 3.11 -40.75
N SER A 290 5.85 3.96 -40.95
CA SER A 290 7.05 3.59 -41.71
C SER A 290 7.89 2.49 -41.06
N LEU A 291 7.73 2.25 -39.75
CA LEU A 291 8.39 1.14 -39.04
C LEU A 291 7.83 -0.24 -39.43
N ASN A 292 6.69 -0.29 -40.13
CA ASN A 292 6.02 -1.52 -40.56
C ASN A 292 5.74 -2.53 -39.42
N ASP A 293 5.52 -2.04 -38.19
CA ASP A 293 5.15 -2.85 -37.03
C ASP A 293 3.72 -2.51 -36.56
N SER A 294 2.79 -3.42 -36.85
CA SER A 294 1.38 -3.24 -36.50
C SER A 294 1.14 -3.19 -34.98
N LYS A 295 1.97 -3.87 -34.17
CA LYS A 295 1.84 -3.85 -32.71
C LYS A 295 2.27 -2.51 -32.13
N LEU A 296 3.31 -1.90 -32.68
CA LEU A 296 3.73 -0.56 -32.26
C LEU A 296 2.74 0.50 -32.70
N LEU A 297 2.16 0.37 -33.89
CA LEU A 297 1.09 1.26 -34.34
C LEU A 297 -0.15 1.16 -33.43
N ASP A 298 -0.55 -0.05 -33.07
CA ASP A 298 -1.63 -0.29 -32.09
C ASP A 298 -1.31 0.31 -30.71
N LEU A 299 -0.10 0.04 -30.19
CA LEU A 299 0.34 0.60 -28.91
C LEU A 299 0.35 2.14 -28.92
N TYR A 300 0.81 2.74 -30.01
CA TYR A 300 0.81 4.19 -30.21
C TYR A 300 -0.59 4.78 -30.15
N TYR A 301 -1.54 4.24 -30.93
CA TYR A 301 -2.93 4.70 -30.92
C TYR A 301 -3.60 4.46 -29.57
N LYS A 302 -3.32 3.34 -28.90
CA LYS A 302 -3.82 3.10 -27.54
C LYS A 302 -3.32 4.15 -26.56
N GLY A 303 -2.05 4.53 -26.62
CA GLY A 303 -1.49 5.62 -25.81
C GLY A 303 -2.19 6.96 -26.06
N LEU A 304 -2.49 7.27 -27.33
CA LEU A 304 -3.24 8.48 -27.69
C LEU A 304 -4.67 8.48 -27.17
N CYS A 305 -5.36 7.35 -27.29
CA CYS A 305 -6.71 7.20 -26.76
C CYS A 305 -6.73 7.29 -25.24
N ALA A 306 -5.76 6.66 -24.55
CA ALA A 306 -5.63 6.76 -23.09
C ALA A 306 -5.51 8.22 -22.65
N PHE A 307 -4.65 9.01 -23.32
CA PHE A 307 -4.50 10.43 -23.07
C PHE A 307 -5.82 11.20 -23.30
N LYS A 308 -6.47 10.98 -24.45
CA LYS A 308 -7.69 11.71 -24.83
C LYS A 308 -8.86 11.45 -23.88
N PHE A 309 -8.96 10.24 -23.35
CA PHE A 309 -10.19 9.76 -22.72
C PHE A 309 -10.02 9.28 -21.28
N ILE A 310 -8.88 9.55 -20.63
CA ILE A 310 -8.71 9.15 -19.22
C ILE A 310 -9.84 9.74 -18.35
N PRO A 311 -10.48 8.96 -17.46
CA PRO A 311 -11.59 9.47 -16.68
C PRO A 311 -11.13 10.26 -15.45
N ILE A 312 -11.85 11.34 -15.15
CA ILE A 312 -11.67 12.19 -13.97
C ILE A 312 -13.00 12.33 -13.23
N LEU A 313 -12.95 12.71 -11.95
CA LEU A 313 -14.13 13.05 -11.16
C LEU A 313 -14.41 14.55 -11.30
N ASN A 314 -15.58 14.91 -11.82
CA ASN A 314 -15.97 16.31 -12.00
C ASN A 314 -16.50 16.93 -10.70
N LYS A 315 -16.76 18.24 -10.70
CA LYS A 315 -17.26 18.99 -9.53
C LYS A 315 -18.66 18.54 -9.07
N GLU A 316 -19.43 17.91 -9.95
CA GLU A 316 -20.73 17.29 -9.63
C GLU A 316 -20.58 15.89 -8.99
N GLY A 317 -19.36 15.36 -8.85
CA GLY A 317 -19.09 14.04 -8.28
C GLY A 317 -19.34 12.89 -9.26
N VAL A 318 -19.37 13.16 -10.55
CA VAL A 318 -19.55 12.16 -11.62
C VAL A 318 -18.23 11.94 -12.34
N VAL A 319 -17.93 10.68 -12.65
CA VAL A 319 -16.72 10.33 -13.39
C VAL A 319 -16.94 10.55 -14.89
N GLU A 320 -16.27 11.51 -15.50
CA GLU A 320 -16.38 11.83 -16.92
C GLU A 320 -15.01 11.83 -17.61
N LEU A 321 -15.01 11.82 -18.95
CA LEU A 321 -13.75 11.79 -19.71
C LEU A 321 -13.07 13.16 -19.67
N TYR A 322 -11.77 13.18 -19.39
CA TYR A 322 -11.00 14.41 -19.17
C TYR A 322 -11.18 15.46 -20.28
N ASN A 323 -10.96 15.09 -21.55
CA ASN A 323 -11.09 16.05 -22.65
C ASN A 323 -12.52 16.57 -22.82
N ASN A 324 -13.55 15.77 -22.50
CA ASN A 324 -14.94 16.22 -22.58
C ASN A 324 -15.19 17.33 -21.55
N GLU A 325 -14.68 17.16 -20.34
CA GLU A 325 -14.79 18.17 -19.28
C GLU A 325 -13.93 19.40 -19.57
N MET A 326 -12.71 19.22 -20.09
CA MET A 326 -11.86 20.34 -20.53
C MET A 326 -12.50 21.15 -21.67
N ALA A 327 -13.21 20.50 -22.60
CA ALA A 327 -13.91 21.18 -23.69
C ALA A 327 -15.00 22.13 -23.18
N LYS A 328 -15.72 21.74 -22.11
CA LYS A 328 -16.73 22.59 -21.44
C LYS A 328 -16.10 23.86 -20.84
N LEU A 329 -14.82 23.81 -20.48
CA LEU A 329 -14.04 24.94 -19.97
C LEU A 329 -13.35 25.75 -21.09
N GLY A 330 -13.60 25.42 -22.37
CA GLY A 330 -13.05 26.15 -23.52
C GLY A 330 -11.80 25.53 -24.15
N PHE A 331 -11.26 24.44 -23.61
CA PHE A 331 -10.09 23.75 -24.16
C PHE A 331 -10.51 22.72 -25.23
N LYS A 332 -10.73 23.19 -26.48
CA LYS A 332 -11.26 22.35 -27.58
C LYS A 332 -10.20 21.73 -28.51
N GLU A 333 -8.91 21.88 -28.21
CA GLU A 333 -7.82 21.36 -29.04
C GLU A 333 -7.71 19.83 -28.99
N ASN A 334 -7.46 19.19 -30.14
CA ASN A 334 -7.28 17.73 -30.28
C ASN A 334 -8.51 16.89 -29.87
N ILE A 335 -9.71 17.47 -29.96
CA ILE A 335 -10.99 16.81 -29.69
C ILE A 335 -11.73 16.61 -31.01
N ASP A 336 -12.09 15.36 -31.29
CA ASP A 336 -12.90 15.00 -32.45
C ASP A 336 -14.38 15.22 -32.08
N PHE A 337 -15.11 16.06 -32.82
CA PHE A 337 -16.53 16.34 -32.58
C PHE A 337 -17.42 15.70 -33.65
N ILE A 338 -18.65 15.33 -33.26
CA ILE A 338 -19.76 14.99 -34.14
C ILE A 338 -20.75 16.16 -34.07
N GLU A 339 -21.23 16.61 -35.22
CA GLU A 339 -22.34 17.58 -35.29
C GLU A 339 -23.65 16.81 -35.06
N SER A 340 -24.37 17.09 -33.97
CA SER A 340 -25.74 16.61 -33.83
C SER A 340 -26.65 17.53 -34.63
N SER A 341 -27.13 17.04 -35.77
CA SER A 341 -28.20 17.70 -36.52
C SER A 341 -29.53 17.44 -35.80
N GLU A 342 -29.93 18.35 -34.92
CA GLU A 342 -31.36 18.50 -34.63
C GLU A 342 -31.96 19.41 -35.71
N ASP A 343 -32.94 18.89 -36.45
CA ASP A 343 -33.73 19.66 -37.42
C ASP A 343 -34.58 20.71 -36.67
N GLY A 344 -33.97 21.85 -36.33
CA GLY A 344 -34.61 22.99 -35.69
C GLY A 344 -33.63 24.15 -35.52
N GLU A 345 -34.09 25.38 -35.71
CA GLU A 345 -33.28 26.61 -35.69
C GLU A 345 -32.71 26.96 -34.29
N GLY A 346 -31.83 26.10 -33.75
CA GLY A 346 -31.04 26.29 -32.54
C GLY A 346 -29.58 25.91 -32.77
N GLU A 347 -28.65 26.47 -31.97
CA GLU A 347 -27.21 26.21 -32.10
C GLU A 347 -26.90 24.70 -32.05
N SER A 348 -26.23 24.17 -33.07
CA SER A 348 -25.84 22.76 -33.14
C SER A 348 -24.91 22.39 -31.97
N GLU A 349 -25.35 21.52 -31.05
CA GLU A 349 -24.47 20.97 -30.02
C GLU A 349 -23.39 20.09 -30.65
N LYS A 350 -22.12 20.34 -30.32
CA LYS A 350 -20.98 19.53 -30.78
C LYS A 350 -20.66 18.48 -29.72
N VAL A 351 -20.92 17.21 -30.02
CA VAL A 351 -20.66 16.09 -29.11
C VAL A 351 -19.28 15.49 -29.38
N VAL A 352 -18.51 15.15 -28.33
CA VAL A 352 -17.19 14.52 -28.52
C VAL A 352 -17.33 13.09 -29.05
N LYS A 353 -16.58 12.75 -30.09
CA LYS A 353 -16.50 11.40 -30.67
C LYS A 353 -15.66 10.50 -29.78
N VAL A 354 -16.31 9.55 -29.11
CA VAL A 354 -15.68 8.54 -28.26
C VAL A 354 -15.66 7.18 -28.97
N PRO A 355 -14.52 6.47 -29.06
CA PRO A 355 -14.46 5.11 -29.60
C PRO A 355 -15.34 4.13 -28.80
N SER A 356 -16.04 3.22 -29.50
CA SER A 356 -16.92 2.23 -28.87
C SER A 356 -16.17 1.18 -28.04
N ASP A 357 -14.91 0.93 -28.37
CA ASP A 357 -13.99 -0.05 -27.80
C ASP A 357 -13.04 0.56 -26.75
N LEU A 358 -13.32 1.78 -26.27
CA LEU A 358 -12.46 2.48 -25.30
C LEU A 358 -12.17 1.66 -24.02
N HIS A 359 -13.07 0.77 -23.64
CA HIS A 359 -12.93 -0.13 -22.50
C HIS A 359 -11.75 -1.11 -22.63
N GLU A 360 -11.27 -1.39 -23.85
CA GLU A 360 -10.06 -2.19 -24.07
C GLU A 360 -8.78 -1.44 -23.69
N ILE A 361 -8.82 -0.11 -23.70
CA ILE A 361 -7.67 0.77 -23.46
C ILE A 361 -7.63 1.22 -22.01
N ILE A 362 -8.75 1.75 -21.52
CA ILE A 362 -8.88 2.24 -20.16
C ILE A 362 -9.26 1.06 -19.28
N ASN A 363 -10.55 0.78 -19.18
CA ASN A 363 -11.17 -0.35 -18.49
C ASN A 363 -12.70 -0.18 -18.57
N GLN A 364 -13.47 -1.19 -18.17
CA GLN A 364 -14.92 -1.05 -18.08
C GLN A 364 -15.31 -0.05 -16.97
N ARG A 365 -16.11 0.98 -17.30
CA ARG A 365 -16.54 2.05 -16.37
C ARG A 365 -17.44 1.52 -15.25
N LEU A 366 -17.07 1.78 -14.00
CA LEU A 366 -17.90 1.51 -12.82
C LEU A 366 -19.00 2.58 -12.63
N PRO A 367 -20.07 2.30 -11.87
CA PRO A 367 -21.08 3.29 -11.52
C PRO A 367 -20.52 4.45 -10.67
N PRO A 368 -21.09 5.67 -10.75
CA PRO A 368 -20.62 6.84 -9.99
C PRO A 368 -20.51 6.61 -8.48
N GLU A 369 -21.46 5.90 -7.89
CA GLU A 369 -21.47 5.61 -6.45
C GLU A 369 -20.25 4.79 -5.99
N ILE A 370 -19.75 3.87 -6.82
CA ILE A 370 -18.54 3.09 -6.50
C ILE A 370 -17.29 3.99 -6.51
N TYR A 371 -17.22 4.93 -7.45
CA TYR A 371 -16.13 5.90 -7.49
C TYR A 371 -16.17 6.86 -6.29
N PHE A 372 -17.35 7.18 -5.76
CA PHE A 372 -17.46 7.94 -4.52
C PHE A 372 -16.82 7.18 -3.35
N TYR A 373 -17.18 5.91 -3.12
CA TYR A 373 -16.58 5.11 -2.04
C TYR A 373 -15.07 4.87 -2.24
N GLN A 374 -14.62 4.71 -3.50
CA GLN A 374 -13.21 4.71 -3.84
C GLN A 374 -12.54 6.03 -3.43
N SER A 375 -13.15 7.18 -3.75
CA SER A 375 -12.55 8.50 -3.54
C SER A 375 -12.24 8.82 -2.07
N ILE A 376 -13.03 8.26 -1.15
CA ILE A 376 -12.82 8.42 0.30
C ILE A 376 -11.94 7.32 0.91
N GLY A 377 -11.73 6.21 0.20
CA GLY A 377 -10.90 5.08 0.66
C GLY A 377 -11.66 4.00 1.43
N LEU A 378 -12.93 3.75 1.07
CA LEU A 378 -13.82 2.77 1.70
C LEU A 378 -13.95 1.45 0.89
N LEU A 379 -13.24 1.31 -0.23
CA LEU A 379 -13.25 0.11 -1.07
C LEU A 379 -11.84 -0.34 -1.47
N PRO A 380 -11.56 -1.66 -1.46
CA PRO A 380 -10.27 -2.17 -1.91
C PRO A 380 -10.06 -1.92 -3.40
N ILE A 381 -9.06 -1.11 -3.74
CA ILE A 381 -8.76 -0.74 -5.13
C ILE A 381 -8.35 -1.95 -5.96
N ASP A 382 -7.63 -2.92 -5.38
CA ASP A 382 -7.23 -4.15 -6.08
C ASP A 382 -8.45 -4.98 -6.53
N LEU A 383 -9.54 -4.99 -5.74
CA LEU A 383 -10.78 -5.68 -6.10
C LEU A 383 -11.58 -4.90 -7.16
N LEU A 384 -11.64 -3.57 -7.05
CA LEU A 384 -12.29 -2.75 -8.08
C LEU A 384 -11.58 -2.88 -9.42
N GLU A 385 -10.25 -2.83 -9.39
CA GLU A 385 -9.41 -2.95 -10.57
C GLU A 385 -9.55 -4.32 -11.23
N SER A 386 -9.58 -5.40 -10.44
CA SER A 386 -9.79 -6.75 -10.98
C SER A 386 -11.19 -6.97 -11.54
N ILE A 387 -12.24 -6.31 -11.00
CA ILE A 387 -13.59 -6.33 -11.57
C ILE A 387 -13.60 -5.69 -12.97
N THR A 388 -12.97 -4.53 -13.10
CA THR A 388 -12.93 -3.82 -14.39
C THR A 388 -12.14 -4.60 -15.44
N LYS A 389 -10.98 -5.16 -15.06
CA LYS A 389 -10.10 -5.95 -15.94
C LYS A 389 -10.62 -7.37 -16.22
N GLY A 390 -11.25 -8.01 -15.25
CA GLY A 390 -11.62 -9.43 -15.28
C GLY A 390 -10.53 -10.39 -14.79
N GLN A 391 -9.49 -9.89 -14.13
CA GLN A 391 -8.37 -10.70 -13.63
C GLN A 391 -7.77 -10.06 -12.37
N LEU A 392 -7.44 -10.90 -11.38
CA LEU A 392 -6.68 -10.55 -10.19
C LEU A 392 -5.31 -11.24 -10.25
N ASP A 393 -4.23 -10.46 -10.24
CA ASP A 393 -2.86 -10.96 -10.27
C ASP A 393 -2.26 -10.97 -8.86
N VAL A 394 -2.01 -12.16 -8.33
CA VAL A 394 -1.36 -12.35 -7.03
C VAL A 394 0.14 -12.48 -7.24
N ARG A 395 0.91 -11.54 -6.67
CA ARG A 395 2.38 -11.49 -6.71
C ARG A 395 3.02 -12.10 -5.46
N PRO A 396 4.31 -12.48 -5.52
CA PRO A 396 5.05 -12.97 -4.36
C PRO A 396 5.06 -11.96 -3.18
N PRO A 397 5.16 -12.44 -1.94
CA PRO A 397 5.36 -11.59 -0.76
C PRO A 397 6.82 -11.09 -0.64
N LEU A 398 7.06 -10.17 0.32
CA LEU A 398 8.33 -9.43 0.47
C LEU A 398 9.55 -10.31 0.80
N GLU A 399 9.37 -11.40 1.53
CA GLU A 399 10.49 -12.28 1.86
C GLU A 399 11.06 -12.98 0.64
N LEU A 400 10.26 -13.17 -0.41
CA LEU A 400 10.57 -13.93 -1.63
C LEU A 400 11.11 -15.34 -1.36
N GLY A 401 11.14 -16.22 -2.36
CA GLY A 401 11.65 -17.59 -2.19
C GLY A 401 10.85 -18.62 -3.00
N SER A 402 11.57 -19.51 -3.66
CA SER A 402 11.01 -20.48 -4.61
C SER A 402 10.12 -21.54 -3.96
N ASN A 403 10.32 -21.85 -2.67
CA ASN A 403 9.72 -23.01 -2.01
C ASN A 403 8.94 -22.69 -0.73
N ASN A 404 8.42 -21.46 -0.57
CA ASN A 404 7.48 -21.13 0.52
C ASN A 404 6.11 -21.84 0.34
N SER A 405 6.11 -23.16 0.51
CA SER A 405 4.97 -24.05 0.28
C SER A 405 3.80 -23.70 1.19
N LYS A 406 4.09 -23.37 2.45
CA LYS A 406 3.10 -22.99 3.48
C LYS A 406 2.34 -21.71 3.13
N PHE A 407 3.02 -20.67 2.66
CA PHE A 407 2.32 -19.46 2.21
C PHE A 407 1.53 -19.71 0.92
N LYS A 408 2.10 -20.46 -0.04
CA LYS A 408 1.42 -20.84 -1.28
C LYS A 408 0.14 -21.65 -1.02
N THR A 409 0.14 -22.55 -0.04
CA THR A 409 -1.05 -23.32 0.35
C THR A 409 -2.07 -22.46 1.09
N LEU A 410 -1.63 -21.50 1.91
CA LEU A 410 -2.53 -20.55 2.59
C LEU A 410 -3.38 -19.76 1.59
N ILE A 411 -2.73 -19.07 0.64
CA ILE A 411 -3.39 -18.20 -0.32
C ILE A 411 -4.21 -18.95 -1.39
N THR A 412 -3.96 -20.25 -1.57
CA THR A 412 -4.73 -21.12 -2.48
C THR A 412 -5.71 -22.04 -1.77
N SER A 413 -5.86 -21.89 -0.45
CA SER A 413 -6.80 -22.70 0.31
C SER A 413 -8.24 -22.38 -0.11
N LYS A 414 -9.09 -23.41 -0.13
CA LYS A 414 -10.51 -23.28 -0.50
C LYS A 414 -11.24 -22.26 0.37
N TYR A 415 -10.84 -22.13 1.64
CA TYR A 415 -11.43 -21.17 2.58
C TYR A 415 -11.25 -19.73 2.10
N TYR A 416 -10.01 -19.30 1.81
CA TYR A 416 -9.75 -17.94 1.34
C TYR A 416 -10.26 -17.70 -0.08
N LEU A 417 -10.28 -18.72 -0.95
CA LEU A 417 -10.91 -18.60 -2.27
C LEU A 417 -12.43 -18.39 -2.18
N ASN A 418 -13.12 -19.08 -1.26
CA ASN A 418 -14.55 -18.85 -1.02
C ASN A 418 -14.81 -17.46 -0.43
N LEU A 419 -13.96 -16.99 0.49
CA LEU A 419 -14.07 -15.61 1.02
C LEU A 419 -13.90 -14.57 -0.10
N LEU A 420 -12.96 -14.82 -1.02
CA LEU A 420 -12.77 -13.98 -2.19
C LEU A 420 -14.01 -14.00 -3.09
N ASP A 421 -14.62 -15.16 -3.35
CA ASP A 421 -15.93 -15.25 -4.03
C ASP A 421 -16.99 -14.37 -3.32
N TYR A 422 -17.02 -14.35 -1.99
CA TYR A 422 -17.96 -13.54 -1.22
C TYR A 422 -17.70 -12.04 -1.37
N GLN A 423 -16.44 -11.62 -1.31
CA GLN A 423 -16.03 -10.22 -1.53
C GLN A 423 -16.48 -9.72 -2.91
N TYR A 424 -16.22 -10.48 -3.98
CA TYR A 424 -16.68 -10.11 -5.32
C TYR A 424 -18.20 -10.18 -5.46
N ASN A 425 -18.86 -11.17 -4.87
CA ASN A 425 -20.31 -11.28 -4.91
C ASN A 425 -21.01 -10.08 -4.24
N LEU A 426 -20.44 -9.55 -3.15
CA LEU A 426 -20.93 -8.34 -2.48
C LEU A 426 -20.81 -7.12 -3.40
N ILE A 427 -19.62 -6.83 -3.94
CA ILE A 427 -19.42 -5.65 -4.80
C ILE A 427 -20.22 -5.75 -6.10
N THR A 428 -20.15 -6.89 -6.79
CA THR A 428 -20.73 -7.03 -8.14
C THR A 428 -22.25 -6.97 -8.16
N GLN A 429 -22.92 -7.18 -7.03
CA GLN A 429 -24.39 -7.05 -6.93
C GLN A 429 -24.89 -5.62 -7.10
N PHE A 430 -24.08 -4.62 -6.75
CA PHE A 430 -24.40 -3.21 -7.02
C PHE A 430 -24.25 -2.85 -8.50
N LEU A 431 -23.64 -3.73 -9.29
CA LEU A 431 -23.26 -3.47 -10.67
C LEU A 431 -24.25 -4.10 -11.64
N ALA A 432 -24.20 -3.62 -12.89
CA ALA A 432 -24.99 -4.19 -13.99
C ALA A 432 -24.72 -5.69 -14.18
N ARG A 433 -25.71 -6.41 -14.75
CA ARG A 433 -25.68 -7.88 -14.96
C ARG A 433 -24.40 -8.39 -15.62
N TYR A 434 -23.77 -7.59 -16.48
CA TYR A 434 -22.46 -7.89 -17.07
C TYR A 434 -21.42 -8.28 -16.02
N TYR A 435 -21.25 -7.47 -14.97
CA TYR A 435 -20.25 -7.69 -13.92
C TYR A 435 -20.57 -8.87 -13.01
N GLN A 436 -21.86 -9.13 -12.78
CA GLN A 436 -22.32 -10.26 -11.97
C GLN A 436 -22.03 -11.62 -12.63
N VAL A 437 -22.03 -11.66 -13.97
CA VAL A 437 -21.84 -12.89 -14.76
C VAL A 437 -20.40 -13.05 -15.23
N LYS A 438 -19.67 -11.95 -15.43
CA LYS A 438 -18.25 -11.98 -15.82
C LYS A 438 -17.44 -12.68 -14.73
N LYS A 439 -16.80 -13.79 -15.09
CA LYS A 439 -15.89 -14.51 -14.20
C LYS A 439 -14.57 -13.75 -14.09
N ILE A 440 -14.03 -13.69 -12.88
CA ILE A 440 -12.73 -13.07 -12.59
C ILE A 440 -11.70 -14.19 -12.46
N LYS A 441 -10.59 -14.05 -13.21
CA LYS A 441 -9.48 -15.01 -13.20
C LYS A 441 -8.47 -14.62 -12.14
N VAL A 442 -8.20 -15.48 -11.17
CA VAL A 442 -7.13 -15.29 -10.19
C VAL A 442 -5.89 -16.01 -10.69
N LYS A 443 -4.84 -15.24 -11.01
CA LYS A 443 -3.53 -15.77 -11.40
C LYS A 443 -2.58 -15.69 -10.23
N PHE A 444 -1.97 -16.81 -9.89
CA PHE A 444 -0.91 -16.86 -8.89
C PHE A 444 0.43 -16.91 -9.59
N TRP A 445 1.41 -16.13 -9.12
CA TRP A 445 2.74 -16.09 -9.74
C TRP A 445 3.42 -17.45 -9.89
N PHE A 446 3.05 -18.46 -9.09
CA PHE A 446 3.68 -19.79 -9.07
C PHE A 446 2.83 -20.90 -9.71
N LYS A 447 1.66 -20.58 -10.28
CA LYS A 447 0.79 -21.54 -10.98
C LYS A 447 0.57 -21.10 -12.42
N ASP A 448 0.68 -22.04 -13.36
CA ASP A 448 0.37 -21.79 -14.78
C ASP A 448 -1.13 -21.58 -15.01
N ASP A 449 -1.96 -22.33 -14.28
CA ASP A 449 -3.41 -22.23 -14.36
C ASP A 449 -3.96 -21.09 -13.49
N PHE A 450 -5.05 -20.49 -13.97
CA PHE A 450 -5.84 -19.53 -13.21
C PHE A 450 -7.02 -20.22 -12.52
N ILE A 451 -7.48 -19.64 -11.42
CA ILE A 451 -8.72 -20.04 -10.74
C ILE A 451 -9.82 -19.08 -11.18
N GLU A 452 -10.94 -19.60 -11.65
CA GLU A 452 -12.13 -18.79 -11.92
C GLU A 452 -12.98 -18.65 -10.67
N LEU A 453 -13.28 -17.42 -10.29
CA LEU A 453 -14.17 -17.11 -9.16
C LEU A 453 -15.64 -17.21 -9.56
N ASN A 454 -16.47 -17.54 -8.57
CA ASN A 454 -17.92 -17.59 -8.70
C ASN A 454 -18.57 -16.31 -8.15
N ASN A 455 -18.70 -15.31 -9.02
CA ASN A 455 -19.33 -14.04 -8.65
C ASN A 455 -20.86 -14.16 -8.47
N ARG A 456 -21.49 -15.24 -8.94
CA ARG A 456 -22.95 -15.42 -8.91
C ARG A 456 -23.36 -16.49 -7.91
N ILE A 457 -23.52 -16.08 -6.67
CA ILE A 457 -23.92 -16.95 -5.56
C ILE A 457 -25.44 -16.81 -5.32
N MET A 458 -26.14 -17.93 -5.12
CA MET A 458 -27.57 -17.97 -4.76
C MET A 458 -27.80 -18.78 -3.47
N PRO A 459 -28.54 -18.23 -2.47
CA PRO A 459 -28.91 -16.83 -2.35
C PRO A 459 -27.66 -15.95 -2.27
N SER A 460 -27.78 -14.67 -2.67
CA SER A 460 -26.67 -13.73 -2.64
C SER A 460 -26.09 -13.59 -1.23
N ILE A 461 -24.80 -13.28 -1.13
CA ILE A 461 -24.15 -13.08 0.17
C ILE A 461 -24.82 -11.95 0.95
N SER A 462 -25.15 -10.83 0.31
CA SER A 462 -25.92 -9.74 0.94
C SER A 462 -27.19 -10.26 1.62
N LYS A 463 -27.99 -11.09 0.94
CA LYS A 463 -29.21 -11.68 1.52
C LYS A 463 -28.95 -12.61 2.71
N ARG A 464 -27.80 -13.29 2.75
CA ARG A 464 -27.43 -14.18 3.86
C ARG A 464 -27.06 -13.42 5.12
N ILE A 465 -26.43 -12.25 4.97
CA ILE A 465 -25.95 -11.43 6.09
C ILE A 465 -26.93 -10.33 6.50
N ASN A 466 -27.98 -10.08 5.70
CA ASN A 466 -28.85 -8.91 5.86
C ASN A 466 -29.61 -8.88 7.20
N ASN A 467 -29.90 -10.04 7.80
CA ASN A 467 -30.63 -10.13 9.07
C ASN A 467 -29.75 -9.88 10.31
N LEU A 468 -28.42 -9.80 10.15
CA LEU A 468 -27.48 -9.65 11.26
C LEU A 468 -27.28 -8.17 11.59
N PHE A 469 -27.70 -7.77 12.79
CA PHE A 469 -27.55 -6.42 13.34
C PHE A 469 -27.06 -6.46 14.79
N ILE A 470 -26.38 -5.38 15.17
CA ILE A 470 -26.04 -5.11 16.55
C ILE A 470 -26.08 -3.60 16.79
N SER A 471 -26.95 -3.17 17.71
CA SER A 471 -26.94 -1.81 18.23
C SER A 471 -26.15 -1.74 19.54
N THR A 472 -25.10 -0.92 19.53
CA THR A 472 -24.23 -0.60 20.65
C THR A 472 -24.38 0.88 21.00
N LYS A 473 -24.88 1.18 22.20
CA LYS A 473 -25.11 2.57 22.67
C LYS A 473 -23.82 3.37 22.99
N THR A 474 -22.67 2.96 22.45
CA THR A 474 -21.37 3.59 22.67
C THR A 474 -20.94 4.37 21.43
N PRO A 475 -20.24 5.51 21.59
CA PRO A 475 -19.89 6.37 20.46
C PRO A 475 -18.75 5.79 19.60
N GLU A 476 -17.81 5.07 20.21
CA GLU A 476 -16.61 4.54 19.54
C GLU A 476 -16.61 3.01 19.50
N PHE A 477 -16.07 2.46 18.41
CA PHE A 477 -15.91 1.02 18.25
C PHE A 477 -14.70 0.51 19.03
N ALA A 478 -14.92 -0.51 19.86
CA ALA A 478 -13.86 -1.27 20.49
C ALA A 478 -14.18 -2.77 20.44
N LEU A 479 -13.16 -3.59 20.14
CA LEU A 479 -13.33 -5.04 20.01
C LEU A 479 -13.80 -5.70 21.31
N THR A 480 -13.32 -5.24 22.47
CA THR A 480 -13.73 -5.76 23.78
C THR A 480 -15.21 -5.51 24.05
N SER A 481 -15.71 -4.28 23.84
CA SER A 481 -17.13 -3.98 23.97
C SER A 481 -17.96 -4.76 22.95
N PHE A 482 -17.47 -4.87 21.71
CA PHE A 482 -18.14 -5.61 20.65
C PHE A 482 -18.38 -7.07 21.05
N PHE A 483 -17.33 -7.86 21.34
CA PHE A 483 -17.48 -9.29 21.67
C PHE A 483 -18.33 -9.54 22.93
N ASN A 484 -18.26 -8.62 23.91
CA ASN A 484 -19.08 -8.70 25.12
C ASN A 484 -20.58 -8.48 24.82
N ASN A 485 -20.90 -7.64 23.84
CA ASN A 485 -22.27 -7.18 23.56
C ASN A 485 -22.97 -7.90 22.40
N ILE A 486 -22.32 -8.85 21.70
CA ILE A 486 -23.00 -9.63 20.64
C ILE A 486 -24.26 -10.29 21.23
N PRO A 487 -25.44 -10.17 20.62
CA PRO A 487 -26.67 -10.78 21.16
C PRO A 487 -26.69 -12.30 20.94
N GLU A 488 -27.54 -13.02 21.69
CA GLU A 488 -27.73 -14.46 21.49
C GLU A 488 -28.56 -14.79 20.24
N THR A 489 -29.46 -13.89 19.89
CA THR A 489 -30.34 -13.95 18.71
C THR A 489 -30.26 -12.62 17.96
N PHE A 490 -30.28 -12.69 16.63
CA PHE A 490 -30.19 -11.51 15.78
C PHE A 490 -31.58 -11.10 15.31
N ASN A 491 -31.91 -9.81 15.47
CA ASN A 491 -33.19 -9.25 15.07
C ASN A 491 -33.00 -8.24 13.93
N SER A 492 -33.89 -8.29 12.94
CA SER A 492 -33.86 -7.45 11.74
C SER A 492 -34.56 -6.08 11.88
N LEU A 493 -34.76 -5.60 13.11
CA LEU A 493 -35.59 -4.41 13.40
C LEU A 493 -34.85 -3.31 14.18
N GLU A 494 -33.53 -3.43 14.35
CA GLU A 494 -32.74 -2.44 15.09
C GLU A 494 -32.31 -1.27 14.19
N GLU A 495 -32.57 -0.06 14.67
CA GLU A 495 -32.20 1.18 14.00
C GLU A 495 -30.74 1.52 14.32
N LEU A 496 -29.89 1.68 13.29
CA LEU A 496 -28.46 1.97 13.43
C LEU A 496 -28.27 3.49 13.53
N LYS A 497 -27.85 3.99 14.70
CA LYS A 497 -27.83 5.45 14.99
C LYS A 497 -26.43 6.05 15.07
N SER A 498 -25.43 5.24 15.41
CA SER A 498 -24.06 5.68 15.61
C SER A 498 -23.09 5.03 14.62
N ASN A 499 -21.94 5.67 14.36
CA ASN A 499 -20.85 5.08 13.57
C ASN A 499 -20.44 3.71 14.12
N ASN A 500 -20.39 3.58 15.45
CA ASN A 500 -20.09 2.33 16.11
C ASN A 500 -21.12 1.22 15.82
N ASP A 501 -22.42 1.54 15.74
CA ASP A 501 -23.44 0.57 15.31
C ASP A 501 -23.18 0.06 13.90
N VAL A 502 -22.77 0.97 13.00
CA VAL A 502 -22.46 0.65 11.60
C VAL A 502 -21.25 -0.27 11.52
N VAL A 503 -20.15 0.11 12.20
CA VAL A 503 -18.91 -0.69 12.23
C VAL A 503 -19.14 -2.03 12.92
N SER A 504 -19.84 -2.05 14.06
CA SER A 504 -20.16 -3.27 14.78
C SER A 504 -21.03 -4.21 13.93
N THR A 505 -22.02 -3.69 13.23
CA THR A 505 -22.87 -4.49 12.33
C THR A 505 -22.07 -5.01 11.12
N ALA A 506 -21.24 -4.19 10.50
CA ALA A 506 -20.38 -4.63 9.40
C ALA A 506 -19.37 -5.69 9.86
N PHE A 507 -18.79 -5.53 11.04
CA PHE A 507 -17.87 -6.50 11.62
C PHE A 507 -18.58 -7.80 12.02
N LEU A 508 -19.78 -7.73 12.60
CA LEU A 508 -20.62 -8.90 12.89
C LEU A 508 -20.89 -9.73 11.62
N ARG A 509 -21.31 -9.06 10.55
CA ARG A 509 -21.56 -9.68 9.24
C ARG A 509 -20.27 -10.27 8.65
N THR A 510 -19.12 -9.61 8.85
CA THR A 510 -17.81 -10.13 8.46
C THR A 510 -17.48 -11.42 9.22
N LEU A 511 -17.69 -11.46 10.54
CA LEU A 511 -17.46 -12.66 11.35
C LEU A 511 -18.37 -13.83 10.95
N TYR A 512 -19.59 -13.55 10.51
CA TYR A 512 -20.46 -14.58 9.92
C TYR A 512 -19.86 -15.18 8.63
N LEU A 513 -19.32 -14.36 7.73
CA LEU A 513 -18.67 -14.85 6.51
C LEU A 513 -17.40 -15.67 6.79
N TYR A 514 -16.75 -15.43 7.93
CA TYR A 514 -15.62 -16.21 8.42
C TYR A 514 -16.05 -17.49 9.17
N ASP A 515 -17.34 -17.83 9.19
CA ASP A 515 -17.93 -18.97 9.92
C ASP A 515 -17.70 -18.93 11.45
N ILE A 516 -17.58 -17.73 12.03
CA ILE A 516 -17.38 -17.55 13.48
C ILE A 516 -18.71 -17.45 14.22
N ILE A 517 -19.72 -16.89 13.55
CA ILE A 517 -21.06 -16.65 14.08
C ILE A 517 -22.09 -17.42 13.22
N ASP A 518 -23.16 -17.94 13.84
CA ASP A 518 -24.25 -18.66 13.15
C ASP A 518 -25.59 -17.96 13.42
N GLU A 519 -26.56 -18.10 12.51
CA GLU A 519 -27.87 -17.44 12.55
C GLU A 519 -28.70 -17.80 13.78
N LYS A 520 -28.54 -19.03 14.29
CA LYS A 520 -29.39 -19.59 15.35
C LYS A 520 -28.83 -19.42 16.77
N SER A 521 -27.55 -19.08 16.92
CA SER A 521 -26.90 -19.00 18.21
C SER A 521 -25.52 -18.34 18.10
N LYS A 522 -25.21 -17.48 19.08
CA LYS A 522 -23.99 -16.67 19.16
C LYS A 522 -22.70 -17.39 18.72
N PHE A 523 -22.45 -18.65 19.12
CA PHE A 523 -21.22 -19.40 18.79
C PHE A 523 -21.36 -20.95 18.77
N SER A 524 -22.49 -21.54 18.35
CA SER A 524 -22.69 -23.00 18.54
C SER A 524 -21.67 -23.89 17.83
N LYS A 525 -21.10 -23.44 16.70
CA LYS A 525 -20.20 -24.25 15.86
C LYS A 525 -18.73 -23.81 15.87
N SER A 526 -18.42 -22.63 16.42
CA SER A 526 -17.07 -22.05 16.34
C SER A 526 -16.46 -21.89 17.72
N SER A 527 -15.33 -22.58 17.96
CA SER A 527 -14.50 -22.38 19.14
C SER A 527 -13.91 -20.97 19.20
N ILE A 528 -13.60 -20.38 18.03
CA ILE A 528 -12.98 -19.06 17.90
C ILE A 528 -13.83 -17.97 18.54
N GLY A 529 -15.14 -17.95 18.25
CA GLY A 529 -16.02 -16.93 18.81
C GLY A 529 -16.14 -17.02 20.35
N LYS A 530 -16.10 -18.25 20.89
CA LYS A 530 -16.05 -18.49 22.34
C LYS A 530 -14.74 -18.00 22.95
N ILE A 531 -13.61 -18.32 22.32
CA ILE A 531 -12.27 -17.85 22.72
C ILE A 531 -12.24 -16.32 22.81
N LEU A 532 -12.65 -15.63 21.75
CA LEU A 532 -12.61 -14.17 21.68
C LEU A 532 -13.51 -13.52 22.73
N THR A 533 -14.70 -14.07 22.96
CA THR A 533 -15.65 -13.57 23.96
C THR A 533 -15.15 -13.81 25.39
N LYS A 534 -14.63 -15.00 25.67
CA LYS A 534 -14.08 -15.33 27.00
C LYS A 534 -12.87 -14.46 27.31
N PHE A 535 -11.92 -14.36 26.38
CA PHE A 535 -10.74 -13.52 26.54
C PHE A 535 -11.10 -12.03 26.73
N SER A 536 -12.07 -11.53 25.95
CA SER A 536 -12.61 -10.18 26.06
C SER A 536 -13.17 -9.87 27.47
N LYS A 537 -13.92 -10.81 28.06
CA LYS A 537 -14.46 -10.66 29.43
C LYS A 537 -13.36 -10.66 30.49
N GLU A 538 -12.35 -11.52 30.32
CA GLU A 538 -11.24 -11.64 31.28
C GLU A 538 -10.24 -10.48 31.18
N ASN A 539 -10.15 -9.82 30.01
CA ASN A 539 -9.16 -8.76 29.74
C ASN A 539 -9.80 -7.48 29.17
N PRO A 540 -10.69 -6.79 29.92
CA PRO A 540 -11.44 -5.64 29.40
C PRO A 540 -10.57 -4.42 29.06
N ARG A 541 -9.33 -4.37 29.55
CA ARG A 541 -8.38 -3.25 29.35
C ARG A 541 -7.39 -3.46 28.19
N ILE A 542 -7.49 -4.56 27.44
CA ILE A 542 -6.61 -4.74 26.28
C ILE A 542 -6.90 -3.66 25.24
N PRO A 543 -5.88 -2.95 24.70
CA PRO A 543 -6.15 -1.96 23.67
C PRO A 543 -6.48 -2.63 22.33
N THR A 544 -7.31 -1.96 21.52
CA THR A 544 -7.93 -2.53 20.31
C THR A 544 -6.91 -3.14 19.36
N LYS A 545 -5.80 -2.44 19.07
CA LYS A 545 -4.75 -2.92 18.17
C LYS A 545 -4.07 -4.21 18.64
N GLN A 546 -3.78 -4.32 19.95
CA GLN A 546 -3.25 -5.56 20.49
C GLN A 546 -4.26 -6.71 20.35
N PHE A 547 -5.54 -6.42 20.54
CA PHE A 547 -6.58 -7.44 20.36
C PHE A 547 -6.73 -7.86 18.90
N GLU A 548 -6.62 -6.94 17.95
CA GLU A 548 -6.54 -7.25 16.50
C GLU A 548 -5.41 -8.24 16.22
N HIS A 549 -4.20 -7.99 16.73
CA HIS A 549 -3.06 -8.88 16.52
C HIS A 549 -3.29 -10.30 17.11
N LEU A 550 -3.98 -10.44 18.24
CA LEU A 550 -4.35 -11.75 18.79
C LEU A 550 -5.36 -12.48 17.89
N ILE A 551 -6.33 -11.75 17.32
CA ILE A 551 -7.29 -12.31 16.35
C ILE A 551 -6.55 -12.82 15.11
N LEU A 552 -5.58 -12.06 14.60
CA LEU A 552 -4.76 -12.48 13.45
C LEU A 552 -3.93 -13.74 13.76
N ILE A 553 -3.34 -13.84 14.95
CA ILE A 553 -2.65 -15.06 15.40
C ILE A 553 -3.63 -16.24 15.44
N LEU A 554 -4.84 -16.04 15.96
CA LEU A 554 -5.85 -17.09 16.05
C LEU A 554 -6.26 -17.63 14.68
N PHE A 555 -6.46 -16.74 13.69
CA PHE A 555 -6.74 -17.17 12.32
C PHE A 555 -5.55 -17.83 11.64
N LEU A 556 -4.32 -17.40 11.96
CA LEU A 556 -3.12 -18.09 11.49
C LEU A 556 -3.07 -19.53 12.02
N LEU A 557 -3.36 -19.74 13.31
CA LEU A 557 -3.45 -21.07 13.91
C LEU A 557 -4.58 -21.90 13.28
N GLN A 558 -5.75 -21.30 13.06
CA GLN A 558 -6.89 -21.95 12.41
C GLN A 558 -6.56 -22.43 10.99
N SER A 559 -5.75 -21.67 10.25
CA SER A 559 -5.34 -22.04 8.89
C SER A 559 -4.56 -23.37 8.84
N LYS A 560 -3.89 -23.74 9.95
CA LYS A 560 -2.96 -24.87 10.06
C LYS A 560 -1.82 -24.88 9.03
N GLN A 561 -1.62 -23.77 8.31
CA GLN A 561 -0.57 -23.64 7.31
C GLN A 561 0.74 -23.12 7.91
N PHE A 562 0.72 -22.57 9.13
CA PHE A 562 1.89 -22.02 9.78
C PHE A 562 2.00 -22.52 11.24
N SER A 563 3.21 -22.83 11.68
CA SER A 563 3.50 -23.23 13.07
C SER A 563 4.29 -22.12 13.76
N LEU A 564 3.89 -21.76 14.97
CA LEU A 564 4.55 -20.72 15.77
C LEU A 564 5.96 -21.10 16.23
N PHE A 565 6.33 -22.39 16.16
CA PHE A 565 7.66 -22.87 16.57
C PHE A 565 8.54 -23.31 15.39
N ASP A 566 7.94 -23.71 14.26
CA ASP A 566 8.71 -24.19 13.11
C ASP A 566 9.46 -23.03 12.44
N SER A 567 10.76 -23.22 12.17
CA SER A 567 11.49 -22.38 11.24
C SER A 567 11.34 -22.91 9.82
N THR A 568 11.10 -22.02 8.86
CA THR A 568 11.30 -22.31 7.44
C THR A 568 12.81 -22.31 7.18
N PRO A 569 13.44 -23.48 6.93
CA PRO A 569 14.90 -23.57 6.83
C PRO A 569 15.50 -22.74 5.69
N GLU A 570 14.67 -22.36 4.72
CA GLU A 570 15.02 -21.51 3.58
C GLU A 570 15.29 -20.05 3.99
N PHE A 571 14.66 -19.59 5.05
CA PHE A 571 14.76 -18.19 5.50
C PHE A 571 15.71 -18.09 6.68
N THR A 572 16.53 -17.05 6.68
CA THR A 572 17.49 -16.78 7.75
C THR A 572 16.84 -16.02 8.90
N ASN A 573 17.27 -16.35 10.12
CA ASN A 573 17.00 -15.56 11.32
C ASN A 573 17.94 -14.34 11.37
N VAL A 574 17.93 -13.59 12.48
CA VAL A 574 18.94 -12.54 12.69
C VAL A 574 20.34 -13.16 12.66
N SER A 575 21.26 -12.50 11.95
CA SER A 575 22.64 -12.96 11.81
C SER A 575 23.32 -13.12 13.18
N SER A 576 24.13 -14.16 13.32
CA SER A 576 24.91 -14.45 14.53
C SER A 576 25.89 -13.33 14.90
N ILE A 577 26.29 -12.50 13.93
CA ILE A 577 27.18 -11.35 14.16
C ILE A 577 26.59 -10.32 15.13
N TYR A 578 25.26 -10.26 15.22
CA TYR A 578 24.50 -9.38 16.13
C TYR A 578 24.16 -10.06 17.46
N LYS A 579 24.54 -11.32 17.63
CA LYS A 579 24.18 -12.14 18.79
C LYS A 579 25.44 -12.68 19.44
N GLN A 580 26.42 -11.80 19.61
CA GLN A 580 27.72 -12.19 20.15
C GLN A 580 27.64 -12.52 21.64
N GLY A 581 28.46 -13.47 22.06
CA GLY A 581 28.50 -13.99 23.42
C GLY A 581 28.88 -15.46 23.40
N GLY A 582 29.77 -15.89 24.29
CA GLY A 582 30.06 -17.30 24.53
C GLY A 582 28.84 -18.07 25.08
N GLY A 583 28.77 -19.37 24.81
CA GLY A 583 27.66 -20.23 25.22
C GLY A 583 26.79 -20.69 24.05
N GLU A 584 26.64 -22.00 23.90
CA GLU A 584 25.80 -22.59 22.86
C GLU A 584 24.32 -22.51 23.23
N ILE A 585 23.47 -22.16 22.26
CA ILE A 585 22.01 -22.14 22.41
C ILE A 585 21.48 -23.53 22.06
N SER A 586 20.75 -24.14 22.99
CA SER A 586 20.10 -25.44 22.74
C SER A 586 18.95 -25.30 21.74
N PRO A 587 18.56 -26.38 21.05
CA PRO A 587 17.40 -26.34 20.14
C PRO A 587 16.10 -25.88 20.81
N LYS A 588 15.90 -26.21 22.09
CA LYS A 588 14.71 -25.77 22.85
C LYS A 588 14.71 -24.27 23.13
N GLU A 589 15.84 -23.73 23.60
CA GLU A 589 15.97 -22.28 23.82
C GLU A 589 15.82 -21.52 22.50
N SER A 590 16.33 -22.05 21.39
CA SER A 590 16.11 -21.46 20.07
C SER A 590 14.62 -21.40 19.72
N ASN A 591 13.83 -22.43 20.02
CA ASN A 591 12.39 -22.41 19.80
C ASN A 591 11.67 -21.39 20.70
N TYR A 592 12.10 -21.22 21.96
CA TYR A 592 11.58 -20.20 22.87
C TYR A 592 11.84 -18.79 22.31
N ILE A 593 13.08 -18.52 21.88
CA ILE A 593 13.46 -17.23 21.28
C ILE A 593 12.68 -16.96 19.98
N LYS A 594 12.42 -17.99 19.16
CA LYS A 594 11.59 -17.86 17.94
C LYS A 594 10.16 -17.46 18.27
N LEU A 595 9.54 -18.10 19.26
CA LEU A 595 8.17 -17.74 19.66
C LEU A 595 8.14 -16.29 20.17
N ILE A 596 9.08 -15.93 21.06
CA ILE A 596 9.16 -14.57 21.61
C ILE A 596 9.34 -13.53 20.50
N SER A 597 10.32 -13.71 19.61
CA SER A 597 10.58 -12.79 18.50
C SER A 597 9.39 -12.65 17.55
N ARG A 598 8.64 -13.73 17.27
CA ARG A 598 7.41 -13.67 16.47
C ARG A 598 6.33 -12.84 17.15
N ILE A 599 6.04 -13.09 18.42
CA ILE A 599 5.03 -12.32 19.16
C ILE A 599 5.46 -10.86 19.31
N PHE A 600 6.75 -10.60 19.57
CA PHE A 600 7.30 -9.25 19.68
C PHE A 600 7.21 -8.48 18.35
N SER A 601 7.34 -9.16 17.20
CA SER A 601 7.25 -8.51 15.88
C SER A 601 5.90 -7.85 15.58
N LEU A 602 4.85 -8.19 16.32
CA LEU A 602 3.53 -7.55 16.21
C LEU A 602 3.43 -6.26 17.02
N PHE A 603 4.38 -5.99 17.90
CA PHE A 603 4.44 -4.74 18.65
C PHE A 603 5.26 -3.70 17.90
N LYS A 604 4.81 -2.44 17.91
CA LYS A 604 5.50 -1.35 17.22
C LYS A 604 6.75 -0.93 17.99
N PHE A 605 7.88 -0.83 17.28
CA PHE A 605 9.04 -0.11 17.77
C PHE A 605 8.97 1.35 17.29
N ASN A 606 8.87 2.30 18.22
CA ASN A 606 8.60 3.71 17.94
C ASN A 606 9.87 4.49 17.60
N ILE A 607 10.54 4.07 16.53
CA ILE A 607 11.66 4.81 15.93
C ILE A 607 11.25 5.35 14.57
N SER A 608 11.89 6.43 14.13
CA SER A 608 11.61 7.06 12.83
C SER A 608 12.89 7.33 12.02
N PRO A 609 13.76 6.32 11.81
CA PRO A 609 14.95 6.49 10.99
C PRO A 609 14.54 6.83 9.56
N ILE A 610 15.24 7.78 8.93
CA ILE A 610 15.14 8.02 7.49
C ILE A 610 15.66 6.79 6.72
N ASN A 611 16.67 6.13 7.28
CA ASN A 611 17.25 4.93 6.71
C ASN A 611 17.71 4.01 7.83
N TYR A 612 17.00 2.90 8.02
CA TYR A 612 17.38 1.86 8.96
C TYR A 612 18.59 1.06 8.42
N GLN A 613 19.63 0.92 9.23
CA GLN A 613 20.89 0.25 8.89
C GLN A 613 21.23 -0.90 9.87
N GLY A 614 20.21 -1.58 10.39
CA GLY A 614 20.36 -2.56 11.45
C GLY A 614 20.08 -4.00 11.08
N PRO A 615 20.01 -4.89 12.08
CA PRO A 615 19.68 -6.29 11.90
C PRO A 615 18.30 -6.49 11.25
N ILE A 616 18.21 -7.53 10.43
CA ILE A 616 16.98 -7.95 9.73
C ILE A 616 16.81 -9.47 9.87
N SER A 617 15.57 -9.96 9.74
CA SER A 617 15.25 -11.39 9.83
C SER A 617 14.24 -11.77 8.75
N ARG A 618 14.69 -12.59 7.79
CA ARG A 618 13.84 -13.08 6.69
C ARG A 618 12.74 -14.02 7.22
N ASN A 619 13.01 -14.75 8.31
CA ASN A 619 12.00 -15.58 9.00
C ASN A 619 10.89 -14.75 9.66
N LEU A 620 11.22 -13.63 10.30
CA LEU A 620 10.19 -12.74 10.86
C LEU A 620 9.37 -12.07 9.75
N LEU A 621 10.02 -11.74 8.62
CA LEU A 621 9.32 -11.21 7.46
C LEU A 621 8.33 -12.22 6.88
N ASN A 622 8.71 -13.50 6.75
CA ASN A 622 7.79 -14.58 6.35
C ASN A 622 6.59 -14.70 7.32
N PHE A 623 6.84 -14.68 8.63
CA PHE A 623 5.75 -14.69 9.63
C PHE A 623 4.80 -13.50 9.43
N ARG A 624 5.36 -12.30 9.26
CA ARG A 624 4.59 -11.08 8.97
C ARG A 624 3.77 -11.20 7.69
N SER A 625 4.33 -11.74 6.60
CA SER A 625 3.65 -11.89 5.30
C SER A 625 2.40 -12.77 5.40
N ASN A 626 2.44 -13.86 6.19
CA ASN A 626 1.28 -14.71 6.43
C ASN A 626 0.18 -13.95 7.17
N LEU A 627 0.53 -13.18 8.22
CA LEU A 627 -0.44 -12.39 8.97
C LEU A 627 -0.99 -11.21 8.16
N GLU A 628 -0.16 -10.57 7.35
CA GLU A 628 -0.56 -9.46 6.48
C GLU A 628 -1.57 -9.92 5.43
N PHE A 629 -1.40 -11.12 4.87
CA PHE A 629 -2.40 -11.71 3.98
C PHE A 629 -3.75 -11.88 4.69
N ILE A 630 -3.76 -12.38 5.93
CA ILE A 630 -4.99 -12.54 6.72
C ILE A 630 -5.60 -11.17 7.02
N ASN A 631 -4.79 -10.19 7.45
CA ASN A 631 -5.22 -8.82 7.73
C ASN A 631 -5.89 -8.18 6.51
N LYS A 632 -5.24 -8.25 5.33
CA LYS A 632 -5.79 -7.74 4.06
C LYS A 632 -7.11 -8.42 3.68
N ASN A 633 -7.22 -9.74 3.86
CA ASN A 633 -8.50 -10.42 3.60
C ASN A 633 -9.60 -10.01 4.58
N LEU A 634 -9.29 -9.77 5.84
CA LEU A 634 -10.26 -9.31 6.83
C LEU A 634 -10.77 -7.91 6.50
N ILE A 635 -9.86 -6.96 6.29
CA ILE A 635 -10.27 -5.58 5.99
C ILE A 635 -11.00 -5.50 4.65
N ASN A 636 -10.56 -6.22 3.62
CA ASN A 636 -11.26 -6.25 2.34
C ASN A 636 -12.68 -6.80 2.48
N THR A 637 -12.88 -7.87 3.26
CA THR A 637 -14.24 -8.38 3.54
C THR A 637 -15.05 -7.35 4.31
N LEU A 638 -14.47 -6.71 5.32
CA LEU A 638 -15.14 -5.70 6.13
C LEU A 638 -15.58 -4.49 5.30
N GLU A 639 -14.71 -3.96 4.44
CA GLU A 639 -15.02 -2.84 3.54
C GLU A 639 -16.15 -3.21 2.56
N CYS A 640 -16.08 -4.40 1.94
CA CYS A 640 -17.15 -4.91 1.07
C CYS A 640 -18.50 -5.03 1.79
N VAL A 641 -18.49 -5.57 3.01
CA VAL A 641 -19.69 -5.73 3.83
C VAL A 641 -20.23 -4.39 4.32
N LEU A 642 -19.34 -3.45 4.65
CA LEU A 642 -19.71 -2.11 5.09
C LEU A 642 -20.40 -1.34 3.96
N VAL A 643 -19.84 -1.39 2.74
CA VAL A 643 -20.47 -0.79 1.56
C VAL A 643 -21.80 -1.46 1.25
N ASP A 644 -21.89 -2.79 1.34
CA ASP A 644 -23.17 -3.51 1.22
C ASP A 644 -24.23 -3.02 2.21
N LEU A 645 -23.83 -2.87 3.48
CA LEU A 645 -24.68 -2.33 4.54
C LEU A 645 -25.13 -0.89 4.23
N ILE A 646 -24.23 -0.01 3.77
CA ILE A 646 -24.57 1.37 3.44
C ILE A 646 -25.52 1.44 2.24
N VAL A 647 -25.29 0.60 1.23
CA VAL A 647 -25.99 0.67 -0.06
C VAL A 647 -27.38 0.07 0.01
N LEU A 648 -27.52 -1.13 0.59
CA LEU A 648 -28.75 -1.93 0.50
C LEU A 648 -29.66 -1.83 1.72
N GLN A 649 -29.20 -1.23 2.82
CA GLN A 649 -30.01 -1.16 4.04
C GLN A 649 -31.05 -0.03 3.97
N GLU A 650 -32.20 -0.34 3.36
CA GLU A 650 -33.31 0.60 3.17
C GLU A 650 -33.89 1.13 4.49
N GLN A 651 -33.88 0.32 5.56
CA GLN A 651 -34.50 0.68 6.85
C GLN A 651 -33.78 1.80 7.60
N ASN A 652 -32.46 1.98 7.40
CA ASN A 652 -31.64 2.89 8.22
C ASN A 652 -31.21 4.18 7.49
N GLN A 653 -31.67 4.40 6.24
CA GLN A 653 -31.32 5.57 5.40
C GLN A 653 -29.83 5.98 5.47
N MET A 654 -28.92 5.00 5.56
CA MET A 654 -27.51 5.19 5.93
C MET A 654 -26.77 6.18 5.01
N LYS A 655 -27.15 6.22 3.72
CA LYS A 655 -26.60 7.17 2.75
C LYS A 655 -26.84 8.64 3.13
N THR A 656 -27.89 8.93 3.89
CA THR A 656 -28.23 10.28 4.35
C THR A 656 -27.69 10.61 5.75
N THR A 657 -27.19 9.60 6.47
CA THR A 657 -26.61 9.75 7.81
C THR A 657 -25.32 10.56 7.76
N TYR A 658 -24.48 10.30 6.76
CA TYR A 658 -23.18 10.96 6.58
C TYR A 658 -23.32 12.15 5.63
N LYS A 659 -23.40 13.36 6.19
CA LYS A 659 -23.61 14.62 5.44
C LYS A 659 -22.30 15.31 5.09
N SER A 660 -21.27 15.13 5.89
CA SER A 660 -19.97 15.77 5.71
C SER A 660 -18.87 14.76 5.45
N LYS A 661 -17.79 15.23 4.81
CA LYS A 661 -16.57 14.45 4.57
C LYS A 661 -15.94 13.98 5.88
N ASP A 662 -15.96 14.81 6.91
CA ASP A 662 -15.41 14.48 8.22
C ASP A 662 -16.15 13.31 8.88
N GLU A 663 -17.47 13.21 8.73
CA GLU A 663 -18.26 12.09 9.26
C GLU A 663 -17.87 10.76 8.58
N TRP A 664 -17.63 10.77 7.27
CA TRP A 664 -17.08 9.60 6.54
C TRP A 664 -15.69 9.22 7.03
N TYR A 665 -14.84 10.20 7.31
CA TYR A 665 -13.50 9.97 7.83
C TYR A 665 -13.50 9.38 9.24
N GLN A 666 -14.42 9.81 10.10
CA GLN A 666 -14.61 9.20 11.42
C GLN A 666 -15.09 7.74 11.31
N LEU A 667 -15.90 7.41 10.30
CA LEU A 667 -16.28 6.02 10.03
C LEU A 667 -15.05 5.16 9.67
N ILE A 668 -14.19 5.65 8.77
CA ILE A 668 -12.97 4.95 8.33
C ILE A 668 -12.01 4.73 9.50
N LEU A 669 -11.78 5.75 10.34
CA LEU A 669 -10.89 5.62 11.51
C LEU A 669 -11.34 4.58 12.53
N ASN A 670 -12.64 4.31 12.59
CA ASN A 670 -13.22 3.33 13.52
C ASN A 670 -13.16 1.88 12.98
N LEU A 671 -12.73 1.66 11.73
CA LEU A 671 -12.64 0.32 11.16
C LEU A 671 -11.48 -0.47 11.80
N PRO A 672 -11.75 -1.64 12.40
CA PRO A 672 -10.68 -2.51 12.88
C PRO A 672 -9.90 -3.09 11.68
N PHE A 673 -8.63 -3.42 11.90
CA PHE A 673 -7.74 -4.01 10.90
C PHE A 673 -7.43 -3.11 9.68
N TYR A 674 -7.82 -1.83 9.70
CA TYR A 674 -7.65 -0.91 8.57
C TYR A 674 -6.17 -0.68 8.24
N GLN A 675 -5.32 -0.54 9.25
CA GLN A 675 -3.88 -0.32 9.08
C GLN A 675 -3.14 -1.63 8.79
N SER A 676 -2.01 -1.55 8.08
CA SER A 676 -1.13 -2.68 7.86
C SER A 676 -0.35 -3.07 9.12
N LEU A 677 0.24 -4.27 9.12
CA LEU A 677 1.03 -4.72 10.25
C LEU A 677 2.31 -3.91 10.43
N ASN A 678 2.76 -3.80 11.68
CA ASN A 678 4.04 -3.20 12.03
C ASN A 678 5.22 -3.86 11.29
N ASN A 679 6.35 -3.15 11.24
CA ASN A 679 7.61 -3.71 10.78
C ASN A 679 8.13 -4.80 11.74
N THR A 680 9.09 -5.60 11.29
CA THR A 680 9.61 -6.74 12.07
C THR A 680 10.61 -6.36 13.17
N LEU A 681 10.91 -5.06 13.35
CA LEU A 681 12.05 -4.60 14.15
C LEU A 681 11.97 -5.00 15.62
N MET A 682 10.78 -4.94 16.23
CA MET A 682 10.65 -5.31 17.63
C MET A 682 10.87 -6.82 17.85
N GLY A 683 10.52 -7.63 16.86
CA GLY A 683 10.85 -9.06 16.87
C GLY A 683 12.34 -9.32 16.72
N VAL A 684 13.02 -8.54 15.88
CA VAL A 684 14.49 -8.58 15.73
C VAL A 684 15.18 -8.22 17.05
N ILE A 685 14.70 -7.17 17.74
CA ILE A 685 15.20 -6.79 19.07
C ILE A 685 15.00 -7.93 20.07
N GLY A 686 13.81 -8.53 20.10
CA GLY A 686 13.51 -9.69 20.94
C GLY A 686 14.46 -10.86 20.66
N GLU A 687 14.68 -11.21 19.40
CA GLU A 687 15.60 -12.30 19.02
C GLU A 687 17.02 -12.07 19.55
N ILE A 688 17.55 -10.85 19.37
CA ILE A 688 18.89 -10.49 19.84
C ILE A 688 18.94 -10.49 21.36
N TYR A 689 18.00 -9.80 22.02
CA TYR A 689 17.97 -9.65 23.48
C TYR A 689 17.99 -11.01 24.17
N PHE A 690 17.05 -11.90 23.83
CA PHE A 690 16.91 -13.16 24.55
C PHE A 690 18.04 -14.15 24.25
N GLU A 691 18.62 -14.11 23.04
CA GLU A 691 19.79 -14.94 22.73
C GLU A 691 21.03 -14.48 23.51
N VAL A 692 21.29 -13.16 23.54
CA VAL A 692 22.44 -12.57 24.25
C VAL A 692 22.29 -12.72 25.77
N ALA A 693 21.11 -12.46 26.31
CA ALA A 693 20.83 -12.66 27.74
C ALA A 693 21.02 -14.13 28.17
N CYS A 694 20.58 -15.08 27.34
CA CYS A 694 20.80 -16.51 27.58
C CYS A 694 22.29 -16.89 27.56
N LYS A 695 23.07 -16.34 26.62
CA LYS A 695 24.53 -16.50 26.55
C LYS A 695 25.24 -15.95 27.80
N TYR A 696 24.86 -14.76 28.26
CA TYR A 696 25.40 -14.18 29.49
C TYR A 696 25.10 -15.03 30.73
N LYS A 697 23.88 -15.56 30.84
CA LYS A 697 23.52 -16.49 31.93
C LYS A 697 24.40 -17.74 31.94
N LYS A 698 24.67 -18.33 30.77
CA LYS A 698 25.52 -19.54 30.64
C LYS A 698 27.01 -19.30 30.92
N GLN A 699 27.46 -18.05 30.84
CA GLN A 699 28.84 -17.66 31.19
C GLN A 699 29.05 -17.51 32.71
N GLY A 700 28.06 -17.84 33.54
CA GLY A 700 28.18 -17.76 35.00
C GLY A 700 27.84 -16.39 35.59
N LYS A 701 27.14 -15.53 34.85
CA LYS A 701 26.53 -14.32 35.43
C LYS A 701 25.26 -14.75 36.16
N GLU A 702 25.26 -14.66 37.49
CA GLU A 702 24.18 -15.19 38.32
C GLU A 702 23.08 -14.15 38.63
N GLU A 703 23.44 -12.87 38.74
CA GLU A 703 22.44 -11.83 39.06
C GLU A 703 21.58 -11.47 37.85
N LYS A 704 20.26 -11.66 37.99
CA LYS A 704 19.26 -11.27 36.97
C LYS A 704 19.42 -9.82 36.54
N LYS A 705 19.64 -8.91 37.50
CA LYS A 705 19.78 -7.48 37.23
C LYS A 705 21.01 -7.19 36.36
N GLU A 706 22.13 -7.83 36.68
CA GLU A 706 23.37 -7.70 35.90
C GLU A 706 23.16 -8.16 34.44
N ILE A 707 22.50 -9.30 34.21
CA ILE A 707 22.19 -9.79 32.86
C ILE A 707 21.34 -8.78 32.07
N VAL A 708 20.30 -8.23 32.69
CA VAL A 708 19.41 -7.24 32.06
C VAL A 708 20.19 -5.97 31.70
N ASP A 709 20.98 -5.44 32.64
CA ASP A 709 21.75 -4.21 32.43
C ASP A 709 22.75 -4.37 31.28
N LEU A 710 23.52 -5.46 31.28
CA LEU A 710 24.48 -5.76 30.21
C LEU A 710 23.82 -5.98 28.84
N THR A 711 22.66 -6.62 28.81
CA THR A 711 21.96 -6.90 27.55
C THR A 711 21.38 -5.60 26.96
N ASN A 712 20.88 -4.70 27.82
CA ASN A 712 20.44 -3.36 27.41
C ASN A 712 21.61 -2.52 26.89
N GLU A 713 22.77 -2.53 27.57
CA GLU A 713 23.99 -1.88 27.09
C GLU A 713 24.43 -2.44 25.73
N TYR A 714 24.34 -3.76 25.54
CA TYR A 714 24.65 -4.40 24.26
C TYR A 714 23.72 -3.90 23.14
N LEU A 715 22.40 -3.86 23.37
CA LEU A 715 21.45 -3.33 22.39
C LEU A 715 21.73 -1.86 22.06
N LEU A 716 21.93 -1.02 23.06
CA LEU A 716 22.10 0.43 22.87
C LEU A 716 23.42 0.75 22.15
N HIS A 717 24.52 0.13 22.58
CA HIS A 717 25.85 0.52 22.12
C HIS A 717 26.36 -0.32 20.95
N GLN A 718 26.10 -1.64 20.92
CA GLN A 718 26.63 -2.51 19.87
C GLN A 718 25.67 -2.64 18.68
N ILE A 719 24.36 -2.70 18.94
CA ILE A 719 23.35 -2.89 17.89
C ILE A 719 22.87 -1.55 17.34
N PHE A 720 22.40 -0.65 18.20
CA PHE A 720 21.81 0.62 17.77
C PHE A 720 22.77 1.81 17.77
N GLN A 721 23.99 1.62 18.29
CA GLN A 721 25.07 2.60 18.27
C GLN A 721 24.57 4.02 18.61
N ILE A 722 23.84 4.19 19.72
CA ILE A 722 23.14 5.44 20.06
C ILE A 722 24.04 6.69 20.13
N HIS A 723 25.36 6.49 20.30
CA HIS A 723 26.35 7.57 20.31
C HIS A 723 26.78 8.01 18.91
N GLN A 724 26.54 7.19 17.88
CA GLN A 724 26.81 7.52 16.49
C GLN A 724 25.57 8.17 15.86
N THR A 725 25.63 9.48 15.67
CA THR A 725 24.52 10.27 15.11
C THR A 725 24.15 9.90 13.68
N THR A 726 25.10 9.39 12.90
CA THR A 726 24.89 9.00 11.51
C THR A 726 24.16 7.66 11.36
N TYR A 727 24.09 6.86 12.43
CA TYR A 727 23.47 5.54 12.41
C TYR A 727 21.97 5.67 12.75
N ASN A 728 21.10 5.06 11.93
CA ASN A 728 19.64 5.16 12.07
C ASN A 728 19.16 6.61 12.28
N ILE A 729 19.67 7.56 11.50
CA ILE A 729 19.40 8.99 11.65
C ILE A 729 17.91 9.32 11.37
N ASP A 730 17.32 10.21 12.18
CA ASP A 730 15.96 10.73 12.02
C ASP A 730 15.91 11.98 11.12
N VAL A 731 14.70 12.52 10.92
CA VAL A 731 14.47 13.74 10.11
C VAL A 731 15.15 15.01 10.67
N PHE A 732 15.59 14.98 11.93
CA PHE A 732 16.25 16.09 12.62
C PHE A 732 17.78 15.91 12.71
N GLY A 733 18.33 14.91 12.06
CA GLY A 733 19.77 14.67 12.04
C GLY A 733 20.32 14.02 13.31
N LYS A 734 19.47 13.39 14.12
CA LYS A 734 19.84 12.71 15.38
C LYS A 734 19.62 11.21 15.25
N ASN A 735 20.27 10.41 16.10
CA ASN A 735 19.98 8.97 16.14
C ASN A 735 18.50 8.78 16.55
N SER A 736 17.74 8.04 15.74
CA SER A 736 16.30 7.81 15.96
C SER A 736 16.00 6.95 17.18
N VAL A 737 16.99 6.18 17.66
CA VAL A 737 16.86 5.30 18.83
C VAL A 737 17.25 6.08 20.08
N LYS A 738 16.28 6.30 20.96
CA LYS A 738 16.51 6.87 22.29
C LYS A 738 16.41 5.79 23.35
N GLU A 739 17.29 5.84 24.34
CA GLU A 739 17.33 4.85 25.43
C GLU A 739 15.99 4.72 26.16
N GLU A 740 15.36 5.86 26.48
CA GLU A 740 14.06 5.88 27.16
C GLU A 740 12.97 5.21 26.33
N ILE A 741 12.95 5.45 25.02
CA ILE A 741 11.97 4.88 24.08
C ILE A 741 12.19 3.37 23.94
N LEU A 742 13.45 2.93 23.77
CA LEU A 742 13.77 1.51 23.68
C LEU A 742 13.33 0.78 24.96
N LYS A 743 13.66 1.32 26.13
CA LYS A 743 13.25 0.75 27.42
C LYS A 743 11.73 0.74 27.59
N SER A 744 11.03 1.81 27.20
CA SER A 744 9.58 1.89 27.31
C SER A 744 8.87 0.92 26.37
N ASP A 745 9.31 0.85 25.11
CA ASP A 745 8.73 -0.04 24.11
C ASP A 745 8.99 -1.50 24.48
N PHE A 746 10.19 -1.83 24.95
CA PHE A 746 10.51 -3.18 25.40
C PHE A 746 9.64 -3.59 26.60
N LYS A 747 9.49 -2.70 27.60
CA LYS A 747 8.58 -2.93 28.74
C LYS A 747 7.13 -3.13 28.29
N ASN A 748 6.64 -2.32 27.35
CA ASN A 748 5.30 -2.47 26.80
C ASN A 748 5.14 -3.79 26.02
N CYS A 749 6.21 -4.26 25.39
CA CYS A 749 6.24 -5.55 24.70
C CYS A 749 6.17 -6.73 25.68
N LEU A 750 6.75 -6.61 26.88
CA LEU A 750 6.56 -7.59 27.95
C LEU A 750 5.10 -7.64 28.42
N ASN A 751 4.44 -6.49 28.58
CA ASN A 751 3.00 -6.46 28.89
C ASN A 751 2.16 -7.09 27.76
N TRP A 752 2.56 -6.88 26.50
CA TRP A 752 1.95 -7.53 25.33
C TRP A 752 2.12 -9.05 25.38
N TRP A 753 3.29 -9.54 25.76
CA TRP A 753 3.54 -10.97 25.96
C TRP A 753 2.60 -11.57 27.02
N ASP A 754 2.36 -10.87 28.13
CA ASP A 754 1.41 -11.33 29.15
C ASP A 754 -0.01 -11.50 28.60
N TYR A 755 -0.46 -10.60 27.71
CA TYR A 755 -1.75 -10.76 27.02
C TYR A 755 -1.75 -11.98 26.10
N PHE A 756 -0.66 -12.23 25.36
CA PHE A 756 -0.51 -13.44 24.56
C PHE A 756 -0.58 -14.72 25.40
N ILE A 757 0.07 -14.77 26.57
CA ILE A 757 0.01 -15.94 27.46
C ILE A 757 -1.41 -16.18 27.95
N LYS A 758 -2.11 -15.13 28.40
CA LYS A 758 -3.52 -15.25 28.81
C LYS A 758 -4.39 -15.72 27.65
N PHE A 759 -4.14 -15.19 26.45
CA PHE A 759 -4.86 -15.59 25.25
C PHE A 759 -4.63 -17.06 24.91
N ALA A 760 -3.38 -17.52 24.91
CA ALA A 760 -3.02 -18.90 24.65
C ALA A 760 -3.69 -19.88 25.63
N LYS A 761 -3.81 -19.51 26.92
CA LYS A 761 -4.55 -20.29 27.92
C LYS A 761 -6.03 -20.41 27.57
N VAL A 762 -6.68 -19.30 27.21
CA VAL A 762 -8.08 -19.32 26.80
C VAL A 762 -8.28 -20.17 25.53
N VAL A 763 -7.39 -20.04 24.55
CA VAL A 763 -7.41 -20.87 23.33
C VAL A 763 -7.28 -22.35 23.67
N HIS A 764 -6.33 -22.71 24.53
CA HIS A 764 -6.10 -24.08 24.97
C HIS A 764 -7.31 -24.68 25.71
N GLU A 765 -7.93 -23.91 26.59
CA GLU A 765 -9.10 -24.34 27.37
C GLU A 765 -10.33 -24.59 26.49
N GLU A 766 -10.54 -23.74 25.48
CA GLU A 766 -11.73 -23.82 24.62
C GLU A 766 -11.53 -24.70 23.37
N ASP A 767 -10.30 -24.81 22.84
CA ASP A 767 -9.98 -25.60 21.64
C ASP A 767 -8.54 -26.13 21.63
N LYS A 768 -8.39 -27.36 22.14
CA LYS A 768 -7.12 -28.10 22.10
C LYS A 768 -6.64 -28.45 20.69
N GLY A 769 -7.48 -28.32 19.66
CA GLY A 769 -7.09 -28.52 18.26
C GLY A 769 -6.26 -27.36 17.69
N LEU A 770 -6.32 -26.18 18.31
CA LEU A 770 -5.52 -25.00 17.94
C LEU A 770 -4.25 -24.91 18.79
N ILE A 771 -4.38 -25.10 20.11
CA ILE A 771 -3.25 -25.18 21.05
C ILE A 771 -3.43 -26.43 21.91
N ASN A 772 -2.70 -27.50 21.58
CA ASN A 772 -2.73 -28.75 22.33
C ASN A 772 -1.90 -28.66 23.63
N ASP A 773 -1.92 -29.73 24.44
CA ASP A 773 -1.19 -29.76 25.73
C ASP A 773 0.33 -29.58 25.55
N GLU A 774 0.91 -30.09 24.46
CA GLU A 774 2.35 -29.97 24.14
C GLU A 774 2.73 -28.52 23.82
N ILE A 775 2.01 -27.88 22.90
CA ILE A 775 2.18 -26.47 22.51
C ILE A 775 1.98 -25.57 23.74
N MET A 776 0.97 -25.84 24.57
CA MET A 776 0.73 -25.06 25.78
C MET A 776 1.87 -25.20 26.80
N ASN A 777 2.44 -26.41 26.96
CA ASN A 777 3.62 -26.62 27.79
C ASN A 777 4.84 -25.87 27.27
N ASP A 778 5.06 -25.87 25.94
CA ASP A 778 6.14 -25.10 25.33
C ASP A 778 5.94 -23.58 25.49
N ILE A 779 4.71 -23.08 25.39
CA ILE A 779 4.37 -21.68 25.66
C ILE A 779 4.66 -21.32 27.13
N ASN A 780 4.26 -22.17 28.08
CA ASN A 780 4.53 -21.95 29.50
C ASN A 780 6.04 -21.99 29.81
N ALA A 781 6.77 -22.95 29.24
CA ALA A 781 8.23 -23.03 29.37
C ALA A 781 8.93 -21.80 28.76
N THR A 782 8.43 -21.30 27.62
CA THR A 782 8.90 -20.06 27.00
C THR A 782 8.66 -18.86 27.92
N ASN A 783 7.51 -18.79 28.58
CA ASN A 783 7.19 -17.73 29.54
C ASN A 783 8.11 -17.75 30.76
N ASP A 784 8.43 -18.94 31.29
CA ASP A 784 9.37 -19.08 32.40
C ASP A 784 10.79 -18.70 31.96
N PHE A 785 11.20 -19.09 30.75
CA PHE A 785 12.46 -18.67 30.15
C PHE A 785 12.55 -17.14 30.00
N LEU A 786 11.50 -16.49 29.51
CA LEU A 786 11.44 -15.03 29.37
C LEU A 786 11.55 -14.32 30.73
N LYS A 787 10.83 -14.77 31.75
CA LYS A 787 10.86 -14.19 33.11
C LYS A 787 12.18 -14.36 33.84
N GLN A 788 12.98 -15.36 33.45
CA GLN A 788 14.34 -15.52 33.97
C GLN A 788 15.31 -14.48 33.40
N LEU A 789 15.00 -13.88 32.25
CA LEU A 789 15.88 -12.98 31.50
C LEU A 789 15.36 -11.53 31.42
N THR A 790 14.21 -11.24 32.03
CA THR A 790 13.55 -9.92 32.09
C THR A 790 13.03 -9.73 33.49
#